data_AF-A0A7X9IUY5-F1
#
_entry.id   AF-A0A7X9IUY5-F1
#
_cell.length_a   1.000
_cell.length_b   1.000
_cell.length_c   1.000
_cell.angle_alpha   90.00
_cell.angle_beta   90.00
_cell.angle_gamma   90.00
#
_symmetry.space_group_name_H-M   'P 1'
#
loop_
_entity.id
_entity.type
_entity.pdbx_description
1 polymer ?
#
loop_
_entity_poly.entity_id
_entity_poly.type
_entity_poly.pdbx_seq_one_letter_code
_entity_poly.pdbx_strand_id
1 'polypeptide(L)'
;MSGGAWKTIAWVAVWAVLGAGCTNPAEDDTTDAGDARDGDGSDGDVVVVTTCAEARLPDADRDGISDETEGDGDPDGDGLPNREDPDSDGDGIPDAVESQQPDCRMSPQDLDGDGVPNYLDTDADGNGIPDRVEGGEMDFDGDTAPDGLDMDDDGDGLRDLDEIGPDPAAPIDTDGDGVPDCHEFDSDGDNIADGHEGTTDYDRDGIPSFRDPDSDNDGIPDIEEEGDGDVATRPPDTDGDGAADPYDTDADDDGLEDGYERSIGSDPRLQDTDGDGFTDLGEDLVGTDPTDGTSVFTGFYVILPHCVDGVRVVDGTSCGPELRELEFGSAIQMADVMFMIDSTGSMSEEIDTITARLADTIAPGIAAEIPDVWLGVTEFRDECDDGYVPMRVRQEMTPDVGRVQTALRAFTDGGGCGYTTILEGMYQLFTGEGFGAELPPHMGCADFGYYGYPCFRYGALPIVMGFSDAEARGGPAGITWTETFPGARIHTYRQVIDVLLDNGARFIGVDSGDAHTDFRAISIDTGTVRADGTPLLFEIPSSGTGIDSSIVDAVVDLAHQVLMDVDTFREERPVIGDGIDATAFIRSVVPVSWAGGGVEGQDETTFYGVLPGTLLTFEVTFLNDFVPEGERPQAFRAKIVVRGNGVARLDERDVLIIVPGDRSIVIG
;
A
#
# COMPACT_ATOMS: atom_id res chain seq x y z
N MET A 1 15.81 53.59 -17.72
CA MET A 1 14.40 53.92 -17.41
C MET A 1 14.11 53.23 -16.10
N SER A 2 13.73 54.04 -15.10
CA SER A 2 13.31 53.76 -13.70
C SER A 2 13.56 52.33 -13.15
N GLY A 3 14.37 52.08 -12.11
CA GLY A 3 14.84 52.94 -11.02
C GLY A 3 13.87 52.90 -9.83
N GLY A 4 14.24 52.17 -8.76
CA GLY A 4 13.53 52.18 -7.48
C GLY A 4 14.09 51.10 -6.53
N ALA A 5 15.20 51.41 -5.87
CA ALA A 5 15.81 50.62 -4.81
C ALA A 5 15.17 50.99 -3.45
N TRP A 6 14.92 50.00 -2.59
CA TRP A 6 14.55 50.20 -1.20
C TRP A 6 15.82 50.28 -0.35
N LYS A 7 15.90 51.34 0.46
CA LYS A 7 16.90 51.55 1.51
C LYS A 7 16.15 51.82 2.81
N THR A 8 16.56 51.10 3.84
CA THR A 8 16.37 51.33 5.27
C THR A 8 16.75 52.75 5.71
N ILE A 9 16.10 53.24 6.77
CA ILE A 9 16.67 53.88 7.98
C ILE A 9 15.55 54.44 8.87
N ALA A 10 15.56 53.95 10.12
CA ALA A 10 15.26 54.52 11.43
C ALA A 10 14.35 55.76 11.58
N TRP A 11 13.43 55.68 12.56
CA TRP A 11 12.94 56.83 13.31
C TRP A 11 13.14 56.62 14.81
N VAL A 12 13.97 57.49 15.37
CA VAL A 12 14.16 57.74 16.81
C VAL A 12 12.98 58.58 17.33
N ALA A 13 12.48 58.20 18.51
CA ALA A 13 11.44 58.89 19.27
C ALA A 13 11.83 60.31 19.69
N VAL A 14 10.87 61.24 19.70
CA VAL A 14 10.81 62.36 20.67
C VAL A 14 9.35 62.74 20.89
N TRP A 15 8.83 62.44 22.09
CA TRP A 15 7.63 63.06 22.64
C TRP A 15 7.95 64.49 23.11
N ALA A 16 7.15 65.47 22.69
CA ALA A 16 7.18 66.82 23.22
C ALA A 16 5.77 67.30 23.59
N VAL A 17 5.70 67.83 24.79
CA VAL A 17 4.53 68.20 25.58
C VAL A 17 3.98 69.60 25.25
N LEU A 18 2.67 69.79 25.52
CA LEU A 18 1.86 71.03 25.70
C LEU A 18 1.17 71.70 24.50
N GLY A 19 -0.15 71.88 24.65
CA GLY A 19 -0.89 72.93 23.91
C GLY A 19 -2.42 72.87 24.01
N ALA A 20 -2.99 73.25 25.15
CA ALA A 20 -4.43 73.46 25.34
C ALA A 20 -5.06 74.46 24.34
N GLY A 21 -6.32 74.26 23.95
CA GLY A 21 -7.06 75.28 23.17
C GLY A 21 -8.44 74.90 22.63
N CYS A 22 -9.44 74.84 23.51
CA CYS A 22 -10.78 75.45 23.40
C CYS A 22 -11.59 75.49 22.06
N THR A 23 -12.84 75.02 22.17
CA THR A 23 -14.15 75.59 21.70
C THR A 23 -14.95 74.95 20.54
N ASN A 24 -15.99 74.19 20.95
CA ASN A 24 -17.45 74.24 20.60
C ASN A 24 -17.96 74.04 19.15
N PRO A 25 -19.29 73.79 18.93
CA PRO A 25 -20.33 73.09 19.72
C PRO A 25 -21.25 72.14 18.87
N ALA A 26 -22.15 71.40 19.56
CA ALA A 26 -23.51 70.92 19.16
C ALA A 26 -23.67 70.08 17.87
N GLU A 27 -24.36 68.94 17.85
CA GLU A 27 -25.81 68.75 18.09
C GLU A 27 -26.06 67.30 18.57
N ASP A 28 -26.78 67.10 19.68
CA ASP A 28 -28.23 66.84 19.75
C ASP A 28 -28.62 65.41 19.32
N ASP A 29 -28.79 64.50 20.30
CA ASP A 29 -30.06 63.80 20.41
C ASP A 29 -30.37 63.46 21.88
N THR A 30 -31.60 63.73 22.24
CA THR A 30 -32.21 63.56 23.56
C THR A 30 -32.94 62.22 23.55
N THR A 31 -32.88 61.39 24.59
CA THR A 31 -33.91 61.30 25.64
C THR A 31 -33.63 60.02 26.43
N ASP A 32 -33.44 60.09 27.74
CA ASP A 32 -34.51 59.86 28.72
C ASP A 32 -33.97 60.10 30.12
N ALA A 33 -34.76 60.78 30.93
CA ALA A 33 -34.42 61.18 32.27
C ALA A 33 -35.36 60.47 33.25
N GLY A 34 -34.76 59.79 34.22
CA GLY A 34 -35.29 59.70 35.57
C GLY A 34 -35.59 58.28 36.07
N ASP A 35 -34.73 57.80 36.95
CA ASP A 35 -35.16 57.71 38.34
C ASP A 35 -33.99 58.00 39.28
N ALA A 36 -34.30 58.65 40.39
CA ALA A 36 -33.33 59.13 41.36
C ALA A 36 -33.50 58.40 42.69
N ARG A 37 -32.35 58.10 43.31
CA ARG A 37 -32.10 57.80 44.73
C ARG A 37 -32.22 56.33 45.12
N ASP A 38 -31.08 55.75 45.49
CA ASP A 38 -30.64 55.46 46.87
C ASP A 38 -29.11 55.24 46.80
N GLY A 39 -28.29 55.93 47.61
CA GLY A 39 -27.78 55.36 48.86
C GLY A 39 -26.30 54.95 48.71
N ASP A 40 -25.41 55.83 49.17
CA ASP A 40 -24.04 55.59 49.63
C ASP A 40 -23.40 54.19 49.53
N GLY A 41 -22.19 54.13 48.96
CA GLY A 41 -21.24 53.05 49.27
C GLY A 41 -20.40 52.56 48.10
N SER A 42 -19.59 53.43 47.51
CA SER A 42 -18.31 53.09 46.86
C SER A 42 -17.76 54.39 46.28
N ASP A 43 -17.19 55.22 47.16
CA ASP A 43 -16.01 55.96 46.72
C ASP A 43 -15.06 54.86 46.24
N GLY A 44 -14.75 54.85 44.95
CA GLY A 44 -13.61 54.10 44.47
C GLY A 44 -12.41 54.61 45.26
N ASP A 45 -11.79 53.72 46.03
CA ASP A 45 -10.54 54.00 46.71
C ASP A 45 -9.59 54.57 45.66
N VAL A 46 -9.36 55.86 45.75
CA VAL A 46 -8.15 56.46 45.18
C VAL A 46 -7.06 55.88 46.06
N VAL A 47 -6.28 54.93 45.53
CA VAL A 47 -5.01 54.55 46.14
C VAL A 47 -4.21 55.84 46.25
N VAL A 48 -4.13 56.39 47.46
CA VAL A 48 -3.26 57.54 47.72
C VAL A 48 -1.87 56.94 47.82
N VAL A 49 -1.15 56.93 46.70
CA VAL A 49 0.29 56.67 46.65
C VAL A 49 0.95 57.62 47.65
N THR A 50 1.33 57.10 48.82
CA THR A 50 1.95 57.93 49.87
C THR A 50 3.45 57.77 49.79
N THR A 51 4.12 58.78 49.24
CA THR A 51 5.59 58.84 49.25
C THR A 51 6.13 58.92 50.69
N CYS A 52 7.38 58.48 50.93
CA CYS A 52 8.07 58.63 52.23
C CYS A 52 7.98 60.07 52.77
N ALA A 53 8.16 61.02 51.86
CA ALA A 53 8.03 62.45 52.14
C ALA A 53 6.63 62.85 52.65
N GLU A 54 5.55 62.32 52.07
CA GLU A 54 4.18 62.54 52.52
C GLU A 54 3.87 61.79 53.83
N ALA A 55 4.50 60.63 54.02
CA ALA A 55 4.42 59.85 55.25
C ALA A 55 5.23 60.44 56.41
N ARG A 56 6.14 61.39 56.14
CA ARG A 56 7.14 61.92 57.07
C ARG A 56 8.06 60.84 57.63
N LEU A 57 8.31 59.80 56.84
CA LEU A 57 9.35 58.83 57.10
C LEU A 57 10.65 59.34 56.45
N PRO A 58 11.79 59.29 57.15
CA PRO A 58 13.10 59.47 56.52
C PRO A 58 13.30 58.44 55.41
N ASP A 59 13.93 58.90 54.35
CA ASP A 59 14.22 58.20 53.10
C ASP A 59 15.36 59.03 52.47
N ALA A 60 16.59 58.54 52.56
CA ALA A 60 17.81 59.33 52.34
C ALA A 60 18.35 59.26 50.90
N ASP A 61 18.24 58.12 50.22
CA ASP A 61 18.50 57.91 48.78
C ASP A 61 17.31 58.27 47.87
N ARG A 62 16.07 58.25 48.39
CA ARG A 62 14.81 58.56 47.68
C ARG A 62 14.36 57.50 46.70
N ASP A 63 14.57 56.25 47.05
CA ASP A 63 14.13 55.08 46.31
C ASP A 63 12.63 54.76 46.51
N GLY A 64 12.03 55.21 47.62
CA GLY A 64 10.63 54.93 47.97
C GLY A 64 10.46 53.95 49.13
N ILE A 65 11.56 53.38 49.63
CA ILE A 65 11.66 52.64 50.89
C ILE A 65 12.04 53.67 51.99
N SER A 66 11.90 53.30 53.26
CA SER A 66 12.21 54.21 54.38
C SER A 66 13.43 53.74 55.15
N ASP A 67 14.22 54.69 55.68
CA ASP A 67 15.46 54.39 56.43
C ASP A 67 15.26 53.36 57.56
N GLU A 68 14.06 53.27 58.15
CA GLU A 68 13.73 52.29 59.21
C GLU A 68 13.56 50.86 58.67
N THR A 69 13.07 50.72 57.45
CA THR A 69 12.86 49.46 56.75
C THR A 69 14.19 48.89 56.25
N GLU A 70 15.02 49.72 55.62
CA GLU A 70 16.30 49.30 55.01
C GLU A 70 17.39 49.06 56.06
N GLY A 71 17.48 49.97 57.04
CA GLY A 71 18.38 49.82 58.19
C GLY A 71 19.82 50.33 57.94
N ASP A 72 20.80 49.61 58.50
CA ASP A 72 22.24 49.95 58.48
C ASP A 72 23.06 48.82 57.81
N GLY A 73 22.39 47.95 57.03
CA GLY A 73 23.03 46.87 56.26
C GLY A 73 24.03 47.42 55.24
N ASP A 74 24.87 46.54 54.69
CA ASP A 74 25.78 46.80 53.56
C ASP A 74 26.05 45.41 52.90
N PRO A 75 25.04 44.79 52.25
CA PRO A 75 25.14 43.46 51.65
C PRO A 75 26.19 43.36 50.55
N ASP A 76 26.26 44.36 49.68
CA ASP A 76 27.11 44.38 48.49
C ASP A 76 28.58 44.79 48.81
N GLY A 77 28.79 45.47 49.94
CA GLY A 77 30.09 45.85 50.46
C GLY A 77 30.71 47.09 49.81
N ASP A 78 29.92 47.96 49.16
CA ASP A 78 30.41 49.18 48.53
C ASP A 78 30.77 50.29 49.55
N GLY A 79 30.26 50.16 50.78
CA GLY A 79 30.50 51.03 51.92
C GLY A 79 29.45 52.12 52.14
N LEU A 80 28.35 52.12 51.40
CA LEU A 80 27.10 52.80 51.70
C LEU A 80 26.21 51.86 52.52
N PRO A 81 25.54 52.36 53.57
CA PRO A 81 24.50 51.57 54.23
C PRO A 81 23.22 51.59 53.38
N ASN A 82 22.43 50.50 53.36
CA ASN A 82 21.22 50.37 52.52
C ASN A 82 20.37 51.65 52.42
N ARG A 83 20.00 52.26 53.55
CA ARG A 83 19.23 53.53 53.59
C ARG A 83 19.84 54.77 52.91
N GLU A 84 21.07 54.66 52.42
CA GLU A 84 21.79 55.71 51.69
C GLU A 84 22.28 55.19 50.33
N ASP A 85 21.89 53.96 49.96
CA ASP A 85 22.34 53.22 48.80
C ASP A 85 21.18 52.99 47.83
N PRO A 86 21.23 53.53 46.59
CA PRO A 86 20.15 53.34 45.61
C PRO A 86 20.06 51.95 44.96
N ASP A 87 21.00 51.04 45.27
CA ASP A 87 21.18 49.69 44.72
C ASP A 87 21.88 48.84 45.81
N SER A 88 21.09 48.36 46.77
CA SER A 88 21.55 47.86 48.08
C SER A 88 22.23 46.48 48.04
N ASP A 89 22.01 45.67 47.01
CA ASP A 89 22.68 44.37 46.79
C ASP A 89 23.66 44.37 45.60
N GLY A 90 23.68 45.45 44.81
CA GLY A 90 24.67 45.71 43.77
C GLY A 90 24.50 44.79 42.56
N ASP A 91 23.29 44.33 42.30
CA ASP A 91 22.94 43.46 41.19
C ASP A 91 22.76 44.26 39.86
N GLY A 92 22.50 45.57 39.96
CA GLY A 92 22.30 46.48 38.85
C GLY A 92 20.83 46.88 38.59
N ILE A 93 19.88 46.40 39.40
CA ILE A 93 18.50 46.88 39.47
C ILE A 93 18.43 47.87 40.64
N PRO A 94 17.86 49.08 40.47
CA PRO A 94 17.73 50.00 41.60
C PRO A 94 16.65 49.56 42.59
N ASP A 95 16.86 49.78 43.89
CA ASP A 95 15.90 49.49 44.97
C ASP A 95 14.49 50.08 44.69
N ALA A 96 14.45 51.22 44.01
CA ALA A 96 13.21 51.89 43.61
C ALA A 96 12.36 51.09 42.60
N VAL A 97 13.03 50.31 41.75
CA VAL A 97 12.43 49.42 40.75
C VAL A 97 12.02 48.13 41.45
N GLU A 98 12.92 47.50 42.20
CA GLU A 98 12.70 46.19 42.83
C GLU A 98 11.66 46.20 43.95
N SER A 99 11.63 47.29 44.72
CA SER A 99 10.64 47.44 45.79
C SER A 99 9.22 47.38 45.24
N GLN A 100 9.01 47.82 43.99
CA GLN A 100 7.73 47.94 43.31
C GLN A 100 6.62 48.53 44.24
N GLN A 101 6.99 49.38 45.20
CA GLN A 101 6.10 49.79 46.30
C GLN A 101 5.27 51.02 45.93
N PRO A 102 3.92 50.92 45.93
CA PRO A 102 3.06 52.10 45.74
C PRO A 102 2.91 52.96 47.03
N ASP A 103 3.28 52.45 48.20
CA ASP A 103 3.25 53.19 49.48
C ASP A 103 4.39 52.72 50.39
N CYS A 104 5.27 53.64 50.76
CA CYS A 104 6.43 53.43 51.66
C CYS A 104 6.13 52.85 53.05
N ARG A 105 4.86 52.71 53.42
CA ARG A 105 4.44 52.06 54.67
C ARG A 105 4.16 50.57 54.50
N MET A 106 4.21 50.06 53.28
CA MET A 106 4.03 48.65 52.99
C MET A 106 5.31 47.88 53.30
N SER A 107 5.16 46.58 53.58
CA SER A 107 6.32 45.70 53.66
C SER A 107 6.95 45.58 52.26
N PRO A 108 8.28 45.56 52.15
CA PRO A 108 8.97 45.26 50.90
C PRO A 108 8.43 43.99 50.23
N GLN A 109 8.49 43.95 48.90
CA GLN A 109 8.17 42.75 48.15
C GLN A 109 9.28 41.71 48.33
N ASP A 110 8.90 40.45 48.20
CA ASP A 110 9.67 39.23 48.46
C ASP A 110 8.98 38.21 47.54
N LEU A 111 9.45 38.17 46.29
CA LEU A 111 8.75 37.52 45.17
C LEU A 111 8.83 35.99 45.29
N ASP A 112 10.00 35.46 45.63
CA ASP A 112 10.23 34.03 45.81
C ASP A 112 9.81 33.50 47.22
N GLY A 113 9.66 34.40 48.20
CA GLY A 113 9.20 34.10 49.55
C GLY A 113 10.27 33.49 50.46
N ASP A 114 11.57 33.65 50.17
CA ASP A 114 12.66 33.13 50.99
C ASP A 114 12.89 33.94 52.28
N GLY A 115 12.32 35.16 52.32
CA GLY A 115 12.36 36.10 53.44
C GLY A 115 13.42 37.20 53.32
N VAL A 116 14.14 37.28 52.20
CA VAL A 116 14.95 38.41 51.75
C VAL A 116 14.06 39.26 50.82
N PRO A 117 13.90 40.56 51.08
CA PRO A 117 13.20 41.43 50.15
C PRO A 117 13.95 41.58 48.82
N ASN A 118 13.22 41.77 47.71
CA ASN A 118 13.81 41.88 46.36
C ASN A 118 15.02 42.83 46.30
N TYR A 119 14.90 44.07 46.80
CA TYR A 119 16.00 45.07 46.86
C TYR A 119 17.25 44.70 47.70
N LEU A 120 17.28 43.49 48.26
CA LEU A 120 18.41 42.93 49.00
C LEU A 120 18.73 41.49 48.55
N ASP A 121 18.01 40.99 47.57
CA ASP A 121 18.10 39.65 47.04
C ASP A 121 18.82 39.70 45.70
N THR A 122 19.69 38.72 45.45
CA THR A 122 20.50 38.70 44.21
C THR A 122 19.98 37.69 43.19
N ASP A 123 18.77 37.21 43.41
CA ASP A 123 18.02 36.13 42.74
C ASP A 123 16.55 36.29 43.20
N ALA A 124 15.98 37.46 42.95
CA ALA A 124 14.77 37.94 43.61
C ALA A 124 13.51 37.15 43.23
N ASP A 125 13.47 36.57 42.03
CA ASP A 125 12.42 35.68 41.57
C ASP A 125 12.63 34.22 42.03
N GLY A 126 13.85 33.90 42.48
CA GLY A 126 14.24 32.60 43.03
C GLY A 126 14.32 31.51 41.97
N ASN A 127 14.51 31.87 40.70
CA ASN A 127 14.76 30.90 39.65
C ASN A 127 16.20 30.35 39.74
N GLY A 128 17.15 30.97 40.44
CA GLY A 128 18.52 30.45 40.58
C GLY A 128 19.50 30.94 39.51
N ILE A 129 19.04 31.84 38.65
CA ILE A 129 19.84 32.75 37.83
C ILE A 129 19.93 34.05 38.64
N PRO A 130 21.14 34.60 38.85
CA PRO A 130 21.24 35.84 39.62
C PRO A 130 20.80 37.04 38.79
N ASP A 131 19.98 37.94 39.33
CA ASP A 131 19.39 39.14 38.70
C ASP A 131 20.36 39.95 37.81
N ARG A 132 21.62 40.07 38.26
CA ARG A 132 22.71 40.72 37.50
C ARG A 132 23.04 40.05 36.15
N VAL A 133 22.63 38.80 35.95
CA VAL A 133 22.86 37.96 34.77
C VAL A 133 21.70 38.11 33.80
N GLU A 134 20.47 38.15 34.29
CA GLU A 134 19.23 38.41 33.52
C GLU A 134 19.20 39.82 32.94
N GLY A 135 19.95 40.74 33.53
CA GLY A 135 20.33 41.97 32.84
C GLY A 135 19.88 43.26 33.48
N GLY A 136 19.45 43.20 34.73
CA GLY A 136 19.08 44.36 35.51
C GLY A 136 17.72 44.91 35.07
N GLU A 137 17.67 46.19 34.66
CA GLU A 137 16.43 46.86 34.18
C GLU A 137 15.99 46.46 32.75
N MET A 138 16.41 45.30 32.22
CA MET A 138 15.90 44.78 30.94
C MET A 138 14.48 44.20 31.14
N ASP A 139 13.75 44.00 30.03
CA ASP A 139 12.29 43.72 29.99
C ASP A 139 12.02 43.19 28.57
N PHE A 140 12.34 41.91 28.33
CA PHE A 140 12.34 41.31 26.98
C PHE A 140 10.92 41.08 26.43
N ASP A 141 9.97 40.68 27.27
CA ASP A 141 8.56 40.47 26.90
C ASP A 141 7.71 41.77 26.88
N GLY A 142 8.18 42.82 27.55
CA GLY A 142 7.53 44.13 27.60
C GLY A 142 6.33 44.20 28.56
N ASP A 143 6.22 43.31 29.53
CA ASP A 143 5.11 43.25 30.49
C ASP A 143 5.25 44.22 31.67
N THR A 144 6.40 44.90 31.77
CA THR A 144 6.82 45.89 32.78
C THR A 144 7.47 45.35 34.06
N ALA A 145 7.60 44.03 34.22
CA ALA A 145 8.55 43.44 35.14
C ALA A 145 9.95 43.52 34.53
N PRO A 146 10.97 43.95 35.29
CA PRO A 146 12.34 43.71 34.89
C PRO A 146 12.65 42.21 34.90
N ASP A 147 13.47 41.77 33.96
CA ASP A 147 13.86 40.35 33.78
C ASP A 147 14.35 39.69 35.08
N GLY A 148 15.24 40.32 35.86
CA GLY A 148 15.67 39.78 37.17
C GLY A 148 14.57 39.70 38.26
N LEU A 149 13.33 40.12 37.95
CA LEU A 149 12.14 39.98 38.79
C LEU A 149 11.03 39.19 38.07
N ASP A 150 11.34 38.54 36.96
CA ASP A 150 10.46 37.69 36.17
C ASP A 150 11.03 36.26 36.12
N MET A 151 10.17 35.26 35.94
CA MET A 151 10.55 33.83 35.89
C MET A 151 10.55 33.27 34.45
N ASP A 152 10.28 34.13 33.47
CA ASP A 152 10.00 33.86 32.05
C ASP A 152 10.22 35.17 31.28
N ASP A 153 11.48 35.53 31.05
CA ASP A 153 11.91 36.88 30.62
C ASP A 153 11.37 37.28 29.24
N ASP A 154 11.16 36.33 28.33
CA ASP A 154 10.61 36.56 26.99
C ASP A 154 9.11 36.25 26.86
N GLY A 155 8.50 35.72 27.93
CA GLY A 155 7.06 35.56 28.08
C GLY A 155 6.47 34.51 27.15
N ASP A 156 7.24 33.51 26.77
CA ASP A 156 6.84 32.48 25.83
C ASP A 156 6.14 31.28 26.52
N GLY A 157 6.31 31.16 27.84
CA GLY A 157 5.71 30.15 28.69
C GLY A 157 6.61 28.98 29.08
N LEU A 158 7.87 28.96 28.64
CA LEU A 158 8.97 28.28 29.33
C LEU A 158 9.45 29.15 30.50
N ARG A 159 10.61 28.85 31.04
CA ARG A 159 11.10 29.48 32.27
C ARG A 159 12.59 29.55 32.11
N ASP A 160 13.19 30.66 32.49
CA ASP A 160 14.60 30.92 32.24
C ASP A 160 15.49 29.79 32.76
N LEU A 161 15.12 29.15 33.86
CA LEU A 161 15.81 27.96 34.39
C LEU A 161 15.91 26.75 33.45
N ASP A 162 14.88 26.52 32.64
CA ASP A 162 14.78 25.44 31.67
C ASP A 162 15.59 25.82 30.40
N GLU A 163 15.76 27.12 30.12
CA GLU A 163 16.45 27.69 28.95
C GLU A 163 17.88 28.18 29.20
N ILE A 164 18.31 28.47 30.42
CA ILE A 164 19.65 29.06 30.66
C ILE A 164 20.80 28.07 30.38
N GLY A 165 20.48 26.78 30.39
CA GLY A 165 21.44 25.69 30.23
C GLY A 165 22.24 25.36 31.51
N PRO A 166 23.37 24.65 31.41
CA PRO A 166 24.03 24.06 32.57
C PRO A 166 24.89 25.04 33.40
N ASP A 167 25.20 26.22 32.88
CA ASP A 167 26.03 27.23 33.54
C ASP A 167 25.42 28.63 33.37
N PRO A 168 24.69 29.15 34.38
CA PRO A 168 24.08 30.48 34.31
C PRO A 168 25.09 31.62 34.05
N ALA A 169 26.38 31.43 34.34
CA ALA A 169 27.39 32.44 34.03
C ALA A 169 27.85 32.44 32.56
N ALA A 170 27.36 31.48 31.78
CA ALA A 170 27.63 31.30 30.36
C ALA A 170 26.37 30.69 29.71
N PRO A 171 25.28 31.48 29.63
CA PRO A 171 24.02 30.99 29.11
C PRO A 171 24.18 30.55 27.65
N ILE A 172 23.33 29.62 27.24
CA ILE A 172 23.31 29.10 25.86
C ILE A 172 22.70 30.18 24.95
N ASP A 173 23.19 30.19 23.72
CA ASP A 173 22.84 31.09 22.61
C ASP A 173 22.87 30.17 21.38
N THR A 174 21.70 29.62 21.06
CA THR A 174 21.52 28.49 20.13
C THR A 174 21.73 28.93 18.69
N ASP A 175 21.17 30.07 18.29
CA ASP A 175 21.29 30.61 16.93
C ASP A 175 22.59 31.42 16.70
N GLY A 176 23.28 31.83 17.77
CA GLY A 176 24.54 32.54 17.74
C GLY A 176 24.44 34.03 17.43
N ASP A 177 23.28 34.67 17.61
CA ASP A 177 23.05 36.08 17.34
C ASP A 177 23.58 37.00 18.47
N GLY A 178 23.80 36.43 19.66
CA GLY A 178 24.34 37.08 20.84
C GLY A 178 23.30 37.51 21.88
N VAL A 179 22.03 37.17 21.71
CA VAL A 179 21.02 37.09 22.76
C VAL A 179 21.03 35.65 23.31
N PRO A 180 20.93 35.45 24.64
CA PRO A 180 20.76 34.12 25.21
C PRO A 180 19.36 33.55 25.00
N ASP A 181 19.25 32.23 24.89
CA ASP A 181 18.00 31.48 24.71
C ASP A 181 16.88 31.91 25.69
N CYS A 182 17.19 32.10 26.98
CA CYS A 182 16.20 32.51 27.98
C CYS A 182 15.63 33.93 27.80
N HIS A 183 16.10 34.68 26.81
CA HIS A 183 15.60 36.01 26.48
C HIS A 183 15.07 36.05 25.02
N GLU A 184 14.82 34.88 24.43
CA GLU A 184 14.42 34.68 23.05
C GLU A 184 13.18 33.82 22.97
N PHE A 185 12.09 34.45 22.52
CA PHE A 185 10.81 33.78 22.26
C PHE A 185 10.86 32.61 21.25
N ASP A 186 12.00 32.39 20.59
CA ASP A 186 12.26 31.40 19.52
C ASP A 186 13.80 31.23 19.43
N SER A 187 14.34 30.30 20.22
CA SER A 187 15.78 30.13 20.47
C SER A 187 16.56 29.57 19.29
N ASP A 188 15.95 28.75 18.42
CA ASP A 188 16.63 28.12 17.29
C ASP A 188 16.28 28.73 15.92
N GLY A 189 15.31 29.66 15.91
CA GLY A 189 14.94 30.48 14.78
C GLY A 189 14.13 29.71 13.73
N ASP A 190 13.43 28.66 14.13
CA ASP A 190 12.57 27.85 13.26
C ASP A 190 11.15 28.45 13.08
N ASN A 191 10.85 29.54 13.79
CA ASN A 191 9.55 30.23 13.80
C ASN A 191 8.43 29.42 14.48
N ILE A 192 8.78 28.63 15.47
CA ILE A 192 7.93 28.09 16.54
C ILE A 192 8.45 28.70 17.85
N ALA A 193 7.56 28.96 18.81
CA ALA A 193 7.99 29.49 20.11
C ALA A 193 8.43 28.35 21.03
N ASP A 194 9.46 28.57 21.85
CA ASP A 194 10.02 27.56 22.77
C ASP A 194 8.92 27.02 23.70
N GLY A 195 8.00 27.88 24.14
CA GLY A 195 6.79 27.52 24.90
C GLY A 195 5.84 26.53 24.22
N HIS A 196 5.81 26.45 22.89
CA HIS A 196 5.02 25.48 22.13
C HIS A 196 5.78 24.19 21.85
N GLU A 197 7.10 24.23 21.71
CA GLU A 197 7.98 23.05 21.56
C GLU A 197 8.17 22.32 22.88
N GLY A 198 8.53 23.09 23.90
CA GLY A 198 8.80 22.65 25.24
C GLY A 198 10.12 21.88 25.38
N THR A 199 10.33 21.31 26.56
CA THR A 199 11.58 20.65 26.95
C THR A 199 11.69 19.17 26.52
N THR A 200 10.80 18.70 25.65
CA THR A 200 10.81 17.31 25.18
C THR A 200 11.91 17.13 24.14
N ASP A 201 12.50 15.93 24.09
CA ASP A 201 13.55 15.53 23.14
C ASP A 201 12.94 14.35 22.36
N TYR A 202 12.31 14.67 21.22
CA TYR A 202 11.50 13.71 20.46
C TYR A 202 12.37 12.66 19.74
N ASP A 203 13.50 13.08 19.14
CA ASP A 203 14.43 12.20 18.45
C ASP A 203 15.46 11.50 19.38
N ARG A 204 15.61 11.98 20.61
CA ARG A 204 16.51 11.47 21.67
C ARG A 204 17.99 11.66 21.37
N ASP A 205 18.38 12.70 20.63
CA ASP A 205 19.77 13.04 20.37
C ASP A 205 20.44 13.77 21.55
N GLY A 206 19.62 14.28 22.48
CA GLY A 206 20.03 14.98 23.70
C GLY A 206 19.94 16.50 23.62
N ILE A 207 19.39 17.04 22.53
CA ILE A 207 18.99 18.44 22.36
C ILE A 207 17.46 18.50 22.56
N PRO A 208 16.94 19.35 23.47
CA PRO A 208 15.50 19.56 23.58
C PRO A 208 14.95 20.29 22.34
N SER A 209 13.69 20.06 21.99
CA SER A 209 13.05 20.60 20.78
C SER A 209 13.21 22.10 20.60
N PHE A 210 13.00 22.92 21.65
CA PHE A 210 13.20 24.38 21.60
C PHE A 210 14.63 24.85 21.22
N ARG A 211 15.54 23.92 20.94
CA ARG A 211 16.92 24.19 20.51
C ARG A 211 17.32 23.34 19.30
N ASP A 212 16.39 22.57 18.76
CA ASP A 212 16.64 21.59 17.73
C ASP A 212 15.81 21.90 16.48
N PRO A 213 16.43 22.44 15.42
CA PRO A 213 15.72 22.91 14.23
C PRO A 213 15.17 21.77 13.32
N ASP A 214 15.18 20.53 13.81
CA ASP A 214 14.74 19.28 13.17
C ASP A 214 14.40 18.27 14.30
N SER A 215 13.34 18.57 15.07
CA SER A 215 13.03 18.00 16.38
C SER A 215 12.80 16.47 16.39
N ASP A 216 12.35 15.91 15.28
CA ASP A 216 12.11 14.47 15.11
C ASP A 216 13.16 13.77 14.22
N ASN A 217 14.04 14.56 13.59
CA ASN A 217 15.18 14.14 12.77
C ASN A 217 14.80 13.27 11.57
N ASP A 218 13.62 13.52 11.01
CA ASP A 218 13.13 12.86 9.81
C ASP A 218 13.81 13.41 8.51
N GLY A 219 14.43 14.60 8.62
CA GLY A 219 15.12 15.31 7.56
C GLY A 219 14.32 16.42 6.87
N ILE A 220 13.17 16.77 7.41
CA ILE A 220 12.41 17.99 7.18
C ILE A 220 12.66 18.91 8.41
N PRO A 221 13.15 20.14 8.21
CA PRO A 221 13.35 21.04 9.34
C PRO A 221 12.02 21.61 9.84
N ASP A 222 11.91 21.87 11.13
CA ASP A 222 10.71 22.35 11.83
C ASP A 222 10.13 23.64 11.20
N ILE A 223 10.98 24.52 10.65
CA ILE A 223 10.58 25.72 9.88
C ILE A 223 9.86 25.43 8.54
N GLU A 224 9.89 24.20 8.04
CA GLU A 224 9.06 23.73 6.92
C GLU A 224 7.76 23.05 7.42
N GLU A 225 7.68 22.78 8.73
CA GLU A 225 6.61 22.04 9.42
C GLU A 225 5.64 22.92 10.22
N GLU A 226 6.12 24.09 10.68
CA GLU A 226 5.43 25.15 11.43
C GLU A 226 4.05 25.54 10.87
N GLY A 227 3.91 25.52 9.55
CA GLY A 227 2.63 25.58 8.84
C GLY A 227 2.16 26.98 8.42
N ASP A 228 2.18 28.00 9.30
CA ASP A 228 1.58 29.32 9.01
C ASP A 228 2.53 30.54 9.07
N GLY A 229 3.76 30.34 9.54
CA GLY A 229 4.77 31.38 9.65
C GLY A 229 4.49 32.42 10.76
N ASP A 230 3.63 32.11 11.73
CA ASP A 230 3.38 32.91 12.94
C ASP A 230 3.87 32.17 14.18
N VAL A 231 5.03 32.59 14.70
CA VAL A 231 5.73 32.01 15.88
C VAL A 231 4.84 31.83 17.11
N ALA A 232 3.84 32.69 17.28
CA ALA A 232 2.94 32.62 18.43
C ALA A 232 1.86 31.52 18.31
N THR A 233 1.77 30.84 17.16
CA THR A 233 0.78 29.78 16.92
C THR A 233 1.37 28.41 17.15
N ARG A 234 0.51 27.46 17.56
CA ARG A 234 0.93 26.07 17.69
C ARG A 234 1.09 25.45 16.31
N PRO A 235 2.13 24.62 16.09
CA PRO A 235 2.28 23.88 14.86
C PRO A 235 1.03 23.00 14.58
N PRO A 236 0.77 22.69 13.30
CA PRO A 236 -0.27 21.75 12.91
C PRO A 236 -0.04 20.36 13.51
N ASP A 237 -1.14 19.63 13.70
CA ASP A 237 -1.20 18.22 14.08
C ASP A 237 -2.12 17.59 13.03
N THR A 238 -1.51 17.14 11.93
CA THR A 238 -2.19 16.80 10.67
C THR A 238 -3.10 15.58 10.83
N ASP A 239 -2.69 14.58 11.63
CA ASP A 239 -3.43 13.35 11.86
C ASP A 239 -4.30 13.36 13.14
N GLY A 240 -4.04 14.28 14.07
CA GLY A 240 -4.75 14.44 15.34
C GLY A 240 -4.34 13.43 16.42
N ASP A 241 -3.15 12.83 16.33
CA ASP A 241 -2.66 11.82 17.28
C ASP A 241 -2.11 12.42 18.59
N GLY A 242 -1.75 13.71 18.53
CA GLY A 242 -1.29 14.52 19.65
C GLY A 242 0.21 14.84 19.64
N ALA A 243 1.00 14.30 18.71
CA ALA A 243 2.23 14.91 18.24
C ALA A 243 1.88 15.97 17.19
N ALA A 244 2.65 17.05 17.12
CA ALA A 244 2.48 18.04 16.05
C ALA A 244 3.46 17.69 14.92
N ASP A 245 3.20 18.14 13.69
CA ASP A 245 3.97 17.75 12.50
C ASP A 245 5.51 17.85 12.71
N PRO A 246 6.10 18.93 13.27
CA PRO A 246 7.57 18.99 13.50
C PRO A 246 8.12 17.96 14.50
N TYR A 247 7.24 17.28 15.24
CA TYR A 247 7.58 16.32 16.29
C TYR A 247 7.13 14.89 15.92
N ASP A 248 6.72 14.68 14.67
CA ASP A 248 6.13 13.44 14.17
C ASP A 248 6.68 13.02 12.80
N THR A 249 7.34 11.86 12.79
CA THR A 249 8.04 11.33 11.63
C THR A 249 7.14 10.83 10.48
N ASP A 250 5.81 10.85 10.65
CA ASP A 250 4.75 10.38 9.71
C ASP A 250 3.49 11.25 9.91
N ALA A 251 3.54 12.53 9.54
CA ALA A 251 2.60 13.57 9.96
C ALA A 251 1.15 13.34 9.52
N ASP A 252 0.92 12.64 8.41
CA ASP A 252 -0.41 12.27 7.93
C ASP A 252 -0.83 10.84 8.25
N ASP A 253 0.09 10.09 8.86
CA ASP A 253 -0.12 8.80 9.45
C ASP A 253 -0.48 7.72 8.40
N ASP A 254 -0.03 7.89 7.14
CA ASP A 254 -0.29 6.94 6.05
C ASP A 254 0.64 5.72 6.07
N GLY A 255 1.75 5.78 6.82
CA GLY A 255 2.74 4.72 6.94
C GLY A 255 3.99 4.89 6.05
N LEU A 256 4.15 6.03 5.40
CA LEU A 256 5.40 6.53 4.83
C LEU A 256 6.00 7.58 5.76
N GLU A 257 7.32 7.51 6.01
CA GLU A 257 8.00 8.54 6.82
C GLU A 257 8.14 9.84 6.01
N ASP A 258 7.90 10.98 6.62
CA ASP A 258 7.87 12.32 6.00
C ASP A 258 9.13 12.62 5.15
N GLY A 259 10.32 12.37 5.71
CA GLY A 259 11.58 12.48 5.00
C GLY A 259 11.71 11.54 3.79
N TYR A 260 11.06 10.38 3.81
CA TYR A 260 10.96 9.48 2.66
C TYR A 260 10.00 10.02 1.61
N GLU A 261 8.86 10.54 2.03
CA GLU A 261 7.86 11.19 1.18
C GLU A 261 8.45 12.36 0.40
N ARG A 262 9.17 13.24 1.09
CA ARG A 262 9.97 14.32 0.48
C ARG A 262 10.96 13.79 -0.56
N SER A 263 11.50 12.59 -0.35
CA SER A 263 12.47 11.97 -1.26
C SER A 263 11.83 11.40 -2.54
N ILE A 264 10.57 10.95 -2.47
CA ILE A 264 9.80 10.45 -3.61
C ILE A 264 8.92 11.55 -4.25
N GLY A 265 8.75 12.68 -3.55
CA GLY A 265 8.04 13.86 -4.00
C GLY A 265 6.57 13.89 -3.63
N SER A 266 6.09 12.97 -2.78
CA SER A 266 4.78 13.08 -2.13
C SER A 266 4.78 14.21 -1.09
N ASP A 267 3.58 14.61 -0.68
CA ASP A 267 3.29 15.62 0.32
C ASP A 267 3.10 14.93 1.68
N PRO A 268 4.03 15.11 2.65
CA PRO A 268 3.99 14.42 3.93
C PRO A 268 2.75 14.65 4.79
N ARG A 269 1.92 15.63 4.42
CA ARG A 269 0.70 15.99 5.14
C ARG A 269 -0.57 15.44 4.48
N LEU A 270 -0.45 14.58 3.47
CA LEU A 270 -1.56 14.08 2.67
C LEU A 270 -1.42 12.59 2.29
N GLN A 271 -2.25 11.74 2.91
CA GLN A 271 -2.24 10.28 2.66
C GLN A 271 -2.43 9.85 1.19
N ASP A 272 -2.83 10.79 0.33
CA ASP A 272 -3.06 10.65 -1.11
C ASP A 272 -2.72 12.01 -1.74
N THR A 273 -1.45 12.18 -2.11
CA THR A 273 -0.88 13.45 -2.59
C THR A 273 -1.60 13.98 -3.83
N ASP A 274 -1.95 13.09 -4.76
CA ASP A 274 -2.54 13.48 -6.04
C ASP A 274 -4.08 13.44 -6.06
N GLY A 275 -4.68 12.87 -5.01
CA GLY A 275 -6.11 12.82 -4.77
C GLY A 275 -6.87 11.89 -5.72
N ASP A 276 -6.22 10.87 -6.29
CA ASP A 276 -6.86 9.90 -7.18
C ASP A 276 -7.63 8.79 -6.46
N GLY A 277 -7.46 8.70 -5.13
CA GLY A 277 -8.10 7.75 -4.23
C GLY A 277 -7.25 6.53 -3.90
N PHE A 278 -5.98 6.50 -4.32
CA PHE A 278 -5.00 5.48 -3.95
C PHE A 278 -3.86 6.12 -3.14
N THR A 279 -3.59 5.59 -1.95
CA THR A 279 -2.67 6.24 -0.99
C THR A 279 -1.22 6.18 -1.45
N ASP A 280 -0.39 7.13 -1.00
CA ASP A 280 1.01 7.25 -1.41
C ASP A 280 1.82 6.01 -1.03
N LEU A 281 1.60 5.49 0.18
CA LEU A 281 2.08 4.18 0.58
C LEU A 281 1.70 3.07 -0.43
N GLY A 282 0.44 3.08 -0.86
CA GLY A 282 -0.11 2.10 -1.78
C GLY A 282 0.64 2.12 -3.10
N GLU A 283 1.00 3.31 -3.57
CA GLU A 283 1.75 3.57 -4.79
C GLU A 283 3.20 3.12 -4.71
N ASP A 284 3.89 3.46 -3.62
CA ASP A 284 5.25 3.01 -3.37
C ASP A 284 5.34 1.47 -3.40
N LEU A 285 4.40 0.79 -2.73
CA LEU A 285 4.35 -0.68 -2.65
C LEU A 285 4.09 -1.37 -3.99
N VAL A 286 3.39 -0.72 -4.92
CA VAL A 286 3.10 -1.28 -6.26
C VAL A 286 4.04 -0.76 -7.34
N GLY A 287 4.83 0.28 -7.03
CA GLY A 287 5.73 0.97 -7.94
C GLY A 287 5.01 1.88 -8.92
N THR A 288 3.91 2.50 -8.51
CA THR A 288 3.29 3.64 -9.19
C THR A 288 3.85 4.96 -8.64
N ASP A 289 3.34 6.11 -9.09
CA ASP A 289 3.93 7.43 -8.85
C ASP A 289 2.95 8.24 -7.99
N PRO A 290 3.24 8.43 -6.68
CA PRO A 290 2.38 9.17 -5.72
C PRO A 290 1.95 10.58 -6.15
N THR A 291 2.62 11.13 -7.16
CA THR A 291 2.43 12.52 -7.58
C THR A 291 1.67 12.66 -8.90
N ASP A 292 1.30 11.54 -9.53
CA ASP A 292 0.63 11.49 -10.82
C ASP A 292 -0.63 10.63 -10.75
N GLY A 293 -1.79 11.26 -10.58
CA GLY A 293 -3.09 10.57 -10.49
C GLY A 293 -3.55 9.91 -11.80
N THR A 294 -2.66 9.80 -12.78
CA THR A 294 -2.82 8.94 -13.96
C THR A 294 -1.99 7.66 -13.90
N SER A 295 -1.06 7.57 -12.95
CA SER A 295 -0.23 6.41 -12.61
C SER A 295 -0.99 5.41 -11.74
N VAL A 296 -2.21 5.05 -12.14
CA VAL A 296 -3.08 4.21 -11.30
C VAL A 296 -2.65 2.75 -11.21
N PHE A 297 -2.72 2.18 -10.01
CA PHE A 297 -2.74 0.73 -9.83
C PHE A 297 -4.05 0.15 -10.35
N THR A 298 -4.02 -0.39 -11.56
CA THR A 298 -5.21 -1.03 -12.18
C THR A 298 -5.57 -2.41 -11.59
N GLY A 299 -4.83 -2.87 -10.58
CA GLY A 299 -5.06 -4.14 -9.90
C GLY A 299 -6.09 -4.04 -8.77
N PHE A 300 -6.40 -5.18 -8.16
CA PHE A 300 -7.30 -5.25 -7.01
C PHE A 300 -6.49 -5.34 -5.71
N TYR A 301 -6.81 -4.52 -4.72
CA TYR A 301 -6.15 -4.53 -3.40
C TYR A 301 -7.14 -4.63 -2.24
N VAL A 302 -6.66 -5.10 -1.09
CA VAL A 302 -7.38 -5.15 0.19
C VAL A 302 -6.45 -4.79 1.35
N ILE A 303 -6.94 -4.03 2.32
CA ILE A 303 -6.21 -3.69 3.55
C ILE A 303 -6.74 -4.58 4.68
N LEU A 304 -5.86 -5.35 5.32
CA LEU A 304 -6.21 -6.37 6.31
C LEU A 304 -5.39 -6.21 7.60
N PRO A 305 -5.88 -5.43 8.58
CA PRO A 305 -5.26 -5.35 9.90
C PRO A 305 -5.18 -6.72 10.58
N HIS A 306 -4.25 -6.89 11.53
CA HIS A 306 -4.09 -8.14 12.25
C HIS A 306 -5.25 -8.36 13.24
N CYS A 307 -6.16 -9.26 12.88
CA CYS A 307 -7.41 -9.49 13.57
C CYS A 307 -7.45 -10.87 14.24
N VAL A 308 -7.60 -10.89 15.56
CA VAL A 308 -7.79 -12.12 16.34
C VAL A 308 -9.11 -12.04 17.10
N ASP A 309 -9.97 -13.05 16.92
CA ASP A 309 -11.29 -13.13 17.56
C ASP A 309 -12.20 -11.90 17.33
N GLY A 310 -12.04 -11.22 16.19
CA GLY A 310 -12.83 -10.04 15.80
C GLY A 310 -12.34 -8.71 16.38
N VAL A 311 -11.11 -8.71 16.89
CA VAL A 311 -10.47 -7.56 17.53
C VAL A 311 -9.09 -7.34 16.90
N ARG A 312 -8.77 -6.10 16.54
CA ARG A 312 -7.44 -5.72 16.05
C ARG A 312 -6.46 -5.81 17.21
N VAL A 313 -5.33 -6.45 16.98
CA VAL A 313 -4.37 -6.80 18.06
C VAL A 313 -3.71 -5.55 18.65
N VAL A 314 -3.50 -4.52 17.84
CA VAL A 314 -2.79 -3.28 18.21
C VAL A 314 -3.61 -2.38 19.13
N ASP A 315 -4.80 -1.97 18.70
CA ASP A 315 -5.60 -0.92 19.35
C ASP A 315 -6.88 -1.45 20.04
N GLY A 316 -7.19 -2.73 19.88
CA GLY A 316 -8.42 -3.33 20.42
C GLY A 316 -9.70 -2.92 19.69
N THR A 317 -9.60 -2.28 18.53
CA THR A 317 -10.76 -1.91 17.70
C THR A 317 -11.41 -3.14 17.08
N SER A 318 -12.68 -3.03 16.69
CA SER A 318 -13.37 -4.14 16.04
C SER A 318 -12.89 -4.28 14.60
N CYS A 319 -12.47 -5.48 14.22
CA CYS A 319 -12.12 -5.81 12.84
C CYS A 319 -12.61 -7.22 12.49
N GLY A 320 -12.58 -7.59 11.21
CA GLY A 320 -13.15 -8.88 10.80
C GLY A 320 -12.94 -9.19 9.33
N PRO A 321 -13.57 -10.27 8.84
CA PRO A 321 -13.42 -10.69 7.46
C PRO A 321 -13.96 -9.64 6.49
N GLU A 322 -13.18 -9.30 5.48
CA GLU A 322 -13.61 -8.47 4.36
C GLU A 322 -14.22 -9.34 3.25
N LEU A 323 -15.38 -8.93 2.73
CA LEU A 323 -16.05 -9.59 1.60
C LEU A 323 -15.96 -8.71 0.36
N ARG A 324 -15.63 -9.31 -0.77
CA ARG A 324 -15.49 -8.64 -2.07
C ARG A 324 -16.01 -9.53 -3.19
N GLU A 325 -16.80 -8.97 -4.09
CA GLU A 325 -17.25 -9.67 -5.30
C GLU A 325 -16.28 -9.39 -6.45
N LEU A 326 -15.77 -10.45 -7.08
CA LEU A 326 -14.87 -10.38 -8.24
C LEU A 326 -15.51 -11.05 -9.45
N GLU A 327 -15.43 -10.38 -10.60
CA GLU A 327 -15.91 -10.91 -11.88
C GLU A 327 -14.75 -11.48 -12.72
N PHE A 328 -15.01 -12.64 -13.32
CA PHE A 328 -14.06 -13.37 -14.15
C PHE A 328 -14.71 -13.85 -15.45
N GLY A 329 -13.94 -13.81 -16.53
CA GLY A 329 -14.31 -14.42 -17.80
C GLY A 329 -14.19 -15.95 -17.77
N SER A 330 -15.03 -16.63 -18.55
CA SER A 330 -14.95 -18.09 -18.74
C SER A 330 -14.52 -18.48 -20.17
N ALA A 331 -14.01 -17.52 -20.96
CA ALA A 331 -13.52 -17.80 -22.30
C ALA A 331 -12.20 -18.58 -22.23
N ILE A 332 -12.00 -19.53 -23.16
CA ILE A 332 -10.73 -20.26 -23.23
C ILE A 332 -9.65 -19.37 -23.81
N GLN A 333 -8.62 -19.10 -23.01
CA GLN A 333 -7.48 -18.27 -23.42
C GLN A 333 -6.37 -19.10 -24.07
N MET A 334 -6.21 -20.36 -23.64
CA MET A 334 -5.10 -21.23 -24.01
C MET A 334 -5.58 -22.63 -24.42
N ALA A 335 -5.08 -23.15 -25.55
CA ALA A 335 -5.38 -24.51 -26.00
C ALA A 335 -4.15 -25.20 -26.62
N ASP A 336 -4.09 -26.52 -26.53
CA ASP A 336 -3.07 -27.33 -27.17
C ASP A 336 -3.73 -28.38 -28.06
N VAL A 337 -3.56 -28.29 -29.37
CA VAL A 337 -4.20 -29.18 -30.34
C VAL A 337 -3.20 -30.19 -30.89
N MET A 338 -3.43 -31.47 -30.59
CA MET A 338 -2.66 -32.59 -31.14
C MET A 338 -3.37 -33.19 -32.35
N PHE A 339 -2.75 -33.10 -33.53
CA PHE A 339 -3.16 -33.88 -34.70
C PHE A 339 -2.62 -35.30 -34.60
N MET A 340 -3.50 -36.27 -34.41
CA MET A 340 -3.15 -37.67 -34.27
C MET A 340 -3.64 -38.42 -35.50
N ILE A 341 -2.70 -38.80 -36.37
CA ILE A 341 -2.97 -39.21 -37.75
C ILE A 341 -2.68 -40.69 -37.94
N ASP A 342 -3.66 -41.42 -38.45
CA ASP A 342 -3.46 -42.79 -38.90
C ASP A 342 -2.53 -42.82 -40.12
N SER A 343 -1.48 -43.62 -40.02
CA SER A 343 -0.50 -43.85 -41.08
C SER A 343 -0.52 -45.29 -41.60
N THR A 344 -1.55 -46.07 -41.28
CA THR A 344 -1.76 -47.43 -41.82
C THR A 344 -1.84 -47.42 -43.35
N GLY A 345 -1.64 -48.59 -43.96
CA GLY A 345 -1.72 -48.73 -45.42
C GLY A 345 -3.09 -48.46 -46.02
N SER A 346 -4.17 -48.55 -45.24
CA SER A 346 -5.54 -48.27 -45.71
C SER A 346 -5.74 -46.79 -46.02
N MET A 347 -5.06 -45.90 -45.27
CA MET A 347 -5.03 -44.45 -45.47
C MET A 347 -4.27 -43.97 -46.72
N SER A 348 -3.69 -44.87 -47.52
CA SER A 348 -2.78 -44.49 -48.62
C SER A 348 -3.44 -43.67 -49.74
N GLU A 349 -4.77 -43.69 -49.87
CA GLU A 349 -5.50 -42.87 -50.84
C GLU A 349 -5.81 -41.44 -50.32
N GLU A 350 -6.00 -41.28 -49.01
CA GLU A 350 -6.39 -40.01 -48.37
C GLU A 350 -5.26 -39.26 -47.66
N ILE A 351 -4.20 -39.92 -47.18
CA ILE A 351 -3.23 -39.34 -46.22
C ILE A 351 -2.55 -38.07 -46.76
N ASP A 352 -2.18 -38.05 -48.05
CA ASP A 352 -1.58 -36.88 -48.72
C ASP A 352 -2.56 -35.71 -48.76
N THR A 353 -3.85 -35.98 -49.00
CA THR A 353 -4.89 -34.95 -49.04
C THR A 353 -5.17 -34.42 -47.64
N ILE A 354 -5.28 -35.31 -46.65
CA ILE A 354 -5.55 -34.95 -45.25
C ILE A 354 -4.43 -34.07 -44.71
N THR A 355 -3.18 -34.52 -44.82
CA THR A 355 -2.02 -33.79 -44.29
C THR A 355 -1.79 -32.46 -45.00
N ALA A 356 -2.02 -32.38 -46.31
CA ALA A 356 -2.00 -31.11 -47.04
C ALA A 356 -3.07 -30.13 -46.55
N ARG A 357 -4.31 -30.59 -46.33
CA ARG A 357 -5.39 -29.73 -45.82
C ARG A 357 -5.16 -29.29 -44.37
N LEU A 358 -4.62 -30.18 -43.53
CA LEU A 358 -4.21 -29.82 -42.18
C LEU A 358 -3.14 -28.72 -42.20
N ALA A 359 -2.13 -28.85 -43.06
CA ALA A 359 -1.05 -27.86 -43.17
C ALA A 359 -1.54 -26.53 -43.75
N ASP A 360 -2.34 -26.56 -44.81
CA ASP A 360 -2.66 -25.37 -45.59
C ASP A 360 -3.91 -24.62 -45.10
N THR A 361 -4.80 -25.29 -44.35
CA THR A 361 -6.11 -24.73 -43.96
C THR A 361 -6.37 -24.84 -42.46
N ILE A 362 -6.26 -26.04 -41.87
CA ILE A 362 -6.72 -26.26 -40.49
C ILE A 362 -5.75 -25.69 -39.46
N ALA A 363 -4.47 -26.05 -39.51
CA ALA A 363 -3.48 -25.57 -38.54
C ALA A 363 -3.37 -24.02 -38.53
N PRO A 364 -3.28 -23.32 -39.69
CA PRO A 364 -3.31 -21.86 -39.70
C PRO A 364 -4.66 -21.28 -39.27
N GLY A 365 -5.78 -21.94 -39.58
CA GLY A 365 -7.12 -21.50 -39.18
C GLY A 365 -7.30 -21.54 -37.67
N ILE A 366 -6.93 -22.64 -37.02
CA ILE A 366 -6.99 -22.76 -35.55
C ILE A 366 -6.09 -21.70 -34.89
N ALA A 367 -4.86 -21.52 -35.40
CA ALA A 367 -3.92 -20.54 -34.89
C ALA A 367 -4.35 -19.07 -35.07
N ALA A 368 -5.31 -18.81 -35.97
CA ALA A 368 -5.86 -17.47 -36.17
C ALA A 368 -7.02 -17.15 -35.22
N GLU A 369 -7.71 -18.16 -34.70
CA GLU A 369 -8.95 -17.98 -33.93
C GLU A 369 -8.73 -18.13 -32.41
N ILE A 370 -7.76 -18.93 -31.96
CA ILE A 370 -7.46 -19.11 -30.53
C ILE A 370 -6.25 -18.24 -30.15
N PRO A 371 -6.37 -17.32 -29.17
CA PRO A 371 -5.33 -16.34 -28.83
C PRO A 371 -3.95 -16.93 -28.51
N ASP A 372 -3.90 -18.02 -27.73
CA ASP A 372 -2.65 -18.70 -27.37
C ASP A 372 -2.77 -20.22 -27.57
N VAL A 373 -2.57 -20.65 -28.83
CA VAL A 373 -2.64 -22.07 -29.21
C VAL A 373 -1.30 -22.65 -29.63
N TRP A 374 -1.00 -23.85 -29.11
CA TRP A 374 0.11 -24.67 -29.60
C TRP A 374 -0.43 -25.87 -30.36
N LEU A 375 0.28 -26.27 -31.41
CA LEU A 375 -0.11 -27.38 -32.27
C LEU A 375 0.98 -28.45 -32.25
N GLY A 376 0.56 -29.71 -32.24
CA GLY A 376 1.41 -30.89 -32.28
C GLY A 376 0.98 -31.87 -33.35
N VAL A 377 1.87 -32.78 -33.73
CA VAL A 377 1.58 -33.83 -34.71
C VAL A 377 2.13 -35.17 -34.25
N THR A 378 1.27 -36.19 -34.27
CA THR A 378 1.60 -37.58 -33.97
C THR A 378 1.10 -38.50 -35.07
N GLU A 379 1.86 -39.56 -35.31
CA GLU A 379 1.42 -40.69 -36.14
C GLU A 379 1.12 -41.90 -35.26
N PHE A 380 0.19 -42.73 -35.69
CA PHE A 380 0.02 -44.09 -35.16
C PHE A 380 -0.17 -45.07 -36.32
N ARG A 381 0.19 -46.34 -36.10
CA ARG A 381 -0.08 -47.44 -37.04
C ARG A 381 0.07 -48.80 -36.39
N ASP A 382 -0.64 -49.76 -36.96
CA ASP A 382 -0.66 -51.15 -36.53
C ASP A 382 0.26 -52.06 -37.37
N GLU A 383 0.66 -53.20 -36.80
CA GLU A 383 1.69 -54.08 -37.35
C GLU A 383 1.13 -55.10 -38.34
N CYS A 384 1.52 -55.01 -39.62
CA CYS A 384 1.31 -56.08 -40.58
C CYS A 384 2.51 -56.41 -41.48
N ASP A 385 3.69 -55.83 -41.25
CA ASP A 385 5.00 -56.29 -41.77
C ASP A 385 6.16 -55.37 -41.30
N ASP A 386 5.87 -54.17 -40.73
CA ASP A 386 6.84 -53.09 -40.46
C ASP A 386 6.95 -52.60 -38.99
N GLY A 387 6.51 -53.39 -38.00
CA GLY A 387 6.59 -53.05 -36.57
C GLY A 387 5.36 -52.34 -35.99
N TYR A 388 5.02 -52.61 -34.72
CA TYR A 388 3.92 -51.98 -33.98
C TYR A 388 4.30 -50.55 -33.54
N VAL A 389 3.54 -49.54 -33.97
CA VAL A 389 3.80 -48.13 -33.59
C VAL A 389 2.58 -47.59 -32.85
N PRO A 390 2.52 -47.76 -31.51
CA PRO A 390 1.37 -47.28 -30.73
C PRO A 390 1.15 -45.79 -30.96
N MET A 391 2.24 -45.02 -30.96
CA MET A 391 2.32 -43.69 -31.55
C MET A 391 3.78 -43.28 -31.81
N ARG A 392 3.98 -42.22 -32.57
CA ARG A 392 5.25 -41.48 -32.66
C ARG A 392 4.98 -39.98 -32.81
N VAL A 393 5.54 -39.18 -31.92
CA VAL A 393 5.51 -37.71 -32.04
C VAL A 393 6.40 -37.29 -33.20
N ARG A 394 5.79 -36.63 -34.19
CA ARG A 394 6.47 -36.03 -35.36
C ARG A 394 6.85 -34.57 -35.09
N GLN A 395 6.01 -33.87 -34.32
CA GLN A 395 6.23 -32.51 -33.86
C GLN A 395 5.58 -32.36 -32.48
N GLU A 396 6.40 -32.01 -31.49
CA GLU A 396 5.95 -31.61 -30.16
C GLU A 396 5.12 -30.32 -30.25
N MET A 397 4.40 -29.98 -29.18
CA MET A 397 3.61 -28.76 -29.12
C MET A 397 4.48 -27.52 -29.37
N THR A 398 4.02 -26.66 -30.28
CA THR A 398 4.73 -25.42 -30.62
C THR A 398 3.75 -24.36 -31.12
N PRO A 399 4.02 -23.06 -30.87
CA PRO A 399 3.26 -21.96 -31.48
C PRO A 399 3.70 -21.71 -32.94
N ASP A 400 4.80 -22.32 -33.39
CA ASP A 400 5.30 -22.16 -34.76
C ASP A 400 4.52 -23.04 -35.75
N VAL A 401 3.50 -22.44 -36.36
CA VAL A 401 2.67 -23.09 -37.39
C VAL A 401 3.52 -23.58 -38.58
N GLY A 402 4.63 -22.91 -38.92
CA GLY A 402 5.51 -23.31 -40.02
C GLY A 402 6.22 -24.64 -39.75
N ARG A 403 6.62 -24.90 -38.49
CA ARG A 403 7.17 -26.20 -38.08
C ARG A 403 6.11 -27.31 -38.17
N VAL A 404 4.89 -27.02 -37.74
CA VAL A 404 3.76 -27.95 -37.79
C VAL A 404 3.42 -28.30 -39.24
N GLN A 405 3.36 -27.31 -40.12
CA GLN A 405 3.18 -27.50 -41.57
C GLN A 405 4.27 -28.36 -42.18
N THR A 406 5.52 -28.17 -41.75
CA THR A 406 6.66 -28.97 -42.23
C THR A 406 6.54 -30.43 -41.79
N ALA A 407 6.13 -30.67 -40.54
CA ALA A 407 5.92 -32.01 -40.01
C ALA A 407 4.76 -32.73 -40.73
N LEU A 408 3.63 -32.05 -40.95
CA LEU A 408 2.48 -32.60 -41.68
C LEU A 408 2.85 -33.00 -43.12
N ARG A 409 3.60 -32.14 -43.84
CA ARG A 409 4.04 -32.42 -45.22
C ARG A 409 5.10 -33.52 -45.33
N ALA A 410 5.69 -33.94 -44.21
CA ALA A 410 6.68 -35.00 -44.17
C ALA A 410 6.08 -36.39 -43.91
N PHE A 411 4.75 -36.50 -43.76
CA PHE A 411 4.07 -37.78 -43.65
C PHE A 411 4.22 -38.60 -44.92
N THR A 412 4.35 -39.91 -44.73
CA THR A 412 4.35 -40.91 -45.79
C THR A 412 3.49 -42.07 -45.32
N ASP A 413 2.82 -42.74 -46.24
CA ASP A 413 2.07 -43.97 -45.93
C ASP A 413 2.98 -45.02 -45.30
N GLY A 414 2.53 -45.60 -44.17
CA GLY A 414 3.35 -46.43 -43.30
C GLY A 414 3.26 -47.93 -43.56
N GLY A 415 2.42 -48.37 -44.49
CA GLY A 415 2.04 -49.79 -44.63
C GLY A 415 1.22 -50.29 -43.43
N GLY A 416 0.55 -51.45 -43.56
CA GLY A 416 -0.23 -52.06 -42.47
C GLY A 416 -1.55 -52.72 -42.89
N CYS A 417 -2.23 -53.39 -41.95
CA CYS A 417 -3.59 -53.91 -42.11
C CYS A 417 -4.62 -52.97 -41.44
N GLY A 418 -5.88 -53.02 -41.87
CA GLY A 418 -6.92 -52.03 -41.56
C GLY A 418 -7.50 -52.01 -40.14
N TYR A 419 -6.66 -51.93 -39.10
CA TYR A 419 -7.04 -51.57 -37.73
C TYR A 419 -6.03 -50.58 -37.14
N THR A 420 -6.41 -49.85 -36.09
CA THR A 420 -5.56 -48.78 -35.55
C THR A 420 -5.22 -48.93 -34.07
N THR A 421 -4.12 -48.28 -33.67
CA THR A 421 -3.60 -48.25 -32.29
C THR A 421 -3.93 -46.96 -31.55
N ILE A 422 -4.88 -46.16 -32.07
CA ILE A 422 -5.15 -44.80 -31.59
C ILE A 422 -5.46 -44.73 -30.09
N LEU A 423 -6.16 -45.73 -29.54
CA LEU A 423 -6.47 -45.77 -28.09
C LEU A 423 -5.20 -45.85 -27.23
N GLU A 424 -4.25 -46.70 -27.59
CA GLU A 424 -2.98 -46.79 -26.86
C GLU A 424 -2.17 -45.52 -27.07
N GLY A 425 -2.13 -44.99 -28.28
CA GLY A 425 -1.45 -43.72 -28.53
C GLY A 425 -2.02 -42.56 -27.70
N MET A 426 -3.34 -42.45 -27.54
CA MET A 426 -3.96 -41.43 -26.69
C MET A 426 -3.63 -41.63 -25.22
N TYR A 427 -3.60 -42.87 -24.72
CA TYR A 427 -3.14 -43.14 -23.35
C TYR A 427 -1.72 -42.63 -23.14
N GLN A 428 -0.85 -42.92 -24.09
CA GLN A 428 0.55 -42.55 -24.01
C GLN A 428 0.73 -41.04 -24.14
N LEU A 429 -0.02 -40.34 -25.01
CA LEU A 429 0.04 -38.87 -25.17
C LEU A 429 0.07 -38.13 -23.83
N PHE A 430 -0.79 -38.53 -22.89
CA PHE A 430 -0.93 -37.87 -21.59
C PHE A 430 -0.05 -38.49 -20.49
N THR A 431 0.08 -39.82 -20.45
CA THR A 431 0.78 -40.48 -19.33
C THR A 431 2.29 -40.50 -19.48
N GLY A 432 2.82 -40.55 -20.72
CA GLY A 432 4.26 -40.62 -20.91
C GLY A 432 4.90 -41.96 -20.50
N GLU A 433 4.13 -42.94 -20.05
CA GLU A 433 4.66 -44.14 -19.37
C GLU A 433 5.50 -45.05 -20.26
N GLY A 434 5.32 -44.97 -21.58
CA GLY A 434 5.94 -45.86 -22.54
C GLY A 434 5.18 -47.16 -22.72
N PHE A 435 5.49 -47.86 -23.80
CA PHE A 435 4.87 -49.10 -24.21
C PHE A 435 5.94 -50.12 -24.63
N GLY A 436 6.45 -50.88 -23.66
CA GLY A 436 7.42 -51.94 -23.89
C GLY A 436 8.68 -51.46 -24.61
N ALA A 437 9.12 -52.20 -25.63
CA ALA A 437 10.25 -51.80 -26.48
C ALA A 437 9.84 -50.88 -27.64
N GLU A 438 8.54 -50.79 -27.93
CA GLU A 438 8.01 -50.08 -29.10
C GLU A 438 7.92 -48.57 -28.87
N LEU A 439 7.77 -48.15 -27.61
CA LEU A 439 7.72 -46.75 -27.24
C LEU A 439 8.43 -46.54 -25.88
N PRO A 440 9.62 -45.91 -25.85
CA PRO A 440 10.35 -45.69 -24.60
C PRO A 440 9.68 -44.57 -23.78
N PRO A 441 9.59 -44.70 -22.43
CA PRO A 441 8.94 -43.71 -21.58
C PRO A 441 9.44 -42.27 -21.80
N HIS A 442 8.51 -41.32 -21.81
CA HIS A 442 8.76 -39.88 -22.00
C HIS A 442 7.73 -39.07 -21.18
N MET A 443 8.05 -38.79 -19.91
CA MET A 443 7.13 -38.16 -18.95
C MET A 443 7.40 -36.65 -18.72
N GLY A 444 8.31 -36.02 -19.46
CA GLY A 444 8.58 -34.60 -19.26
C GLY A 444 9.51 -34.01 -20.31
N CYS A 445 9.26 -32.75 -20.64
CA CYS A 445 10.10 -31.96 -21.54
C CYS A 445 11.00 -31.09 -20.66
N ALA A 446 12.30 -31.39 -20.71
CA ALA A 446 13.25 -31.26 -19.60
C ALA A 446 13.47 -29.85 -19.01
N ASP A 447 12.89 -28.80 -19.59
CA ASP A 447 13.26 -27.41 -19.27
C ASP A 447 12.09 -26.49 -18.87
N PHE A 448 10.81 -26.88 -18.96
CA PHE A 448 9.70 -25.90 -18.93
C PHE A 448 8.42 -26.29 -18.18
N GLY A 449 8.38 -27.39 -17.44
CA GLY A 449 7.16 -27.79 -16.73
C GLY A 449 6.00 -28.09 -17.69
N TYR A 450 6.26 -28.92 -18.70
CA TYR A 450 5.23 -29.47 -19.61
C TYR A 450 5.06 -30.97 -19.36
N TYR A 451 3.93 -31.54 -19.77
CA TYR A 451 3.58 -32.94 -19.48
C TYR A 451 3.21 -33.75 -20.72
N GLY A 452 3.19 -35.08 -20.54
CA GLY A 452 2.91 -36.04 -21.60
C GLY A 452 4.01 -36.14 -22.66
N TYR A 453 3.81 -37.01 -23.66
CA TYR A 453 4.76 -37.16 -24.76
C TYR A 453 4.97 -35.88 -25.58
N PRO A 454 3.94 -35.10 -25.92
CA PRO A 454 4.11 -33.99 -26.86
C PRO A 454 4.42 -32.65 -26.19
N CYS A 455 4.68 -32.63 -24.88
CA CYS A 455 4.90 -31.41 -24.11
C CYS A 455 3.65 -30.51 -24.02
N PHE A 456 2.52 -31.05 -23.55
CA PHE A 456 1.34 -30.23 -23.25
C PHE A 456 1.65 -29.19 -22.17
N ARG A 457 1.09 -27.99 -22.33
CA ARG A 457 1.18 -26.90 -21.37
C ARG A 457 0.18 -27.09 -20.23
N TYR A 458 0.62 -26.88 -19.00
CA TYR A 458 -0.32 -26.78 -17.88
C TYR A 458 -1.23 -25.56 -18.07
N GLY A 459 -2.52 -25.70 -17.78
CA GLY A 459 -3.49 -24.62 -17.93
C GLY A 459 -4.07 -24.47 -19.34
N ALA A 460 -3.51 -25.09 -20.37
CA ALA A 460 -4.11 -25.10 -21.72
C ALA A 460 -5.17 -26.21 -21.84
N LEU A 461 -6.25 -25.98 -22.58
CA LEU A 461 -7.22 -27.02 -22.93
C LEU A 461 -6.58 -28.02 -23.92
N PRO A 462 -6.40 -29.30 -23.57
CA PRO A 462 -5.87 -30.29 -24.50
C PRO A 462 -6.95 -30.77 -25.46
N ILE A 463 -6.71 -30.66 -26.76
CA ILE A 463 -7.62 -31.12 -27.82
C ILE A 463 -6.89 -32.15 -28.66
N VAL A 464 -7.39 -33.38 -28.70
CA VAL A 464 -6.87 -34.44 -29.57
C VAL A 464 -7.77 -34.56 -30.79
N MET A 465 -7.20 -34.39 -31.98
CA MET A 465 -7.88 -34.60 -33.24
C MET A 465 -7.43 -35.92 -33.86
N GLY A 466 -8.31 -36.92 -33.88
CA GLY A 466 -8.02 -38.23 -34.45
C GLY A 466 -8.44 -38.32 -35.92
N PHE A 467 -7.54 -38.77 -36.79
CA PHE A 467 -7.80 -39.01 -38.21
C PHE A 467 -7.58 -40.49 -38.52
N SER A 468 -8.61 -41.20 -39.00
CA SER A 468 -8.54 -42.64 -39.28
C SER A 468 -9.61 -43.07 -40.27
N ASP A 469 -9.33 -44.09 -41.06
CA ASP A 469 -10.30 -44.81 -41.89
C ASP A 469 -10.68 -46.18 -41.30
N ALA A 470 -10.07 -46.57 -40.17
CA ALA A 470 -10.19 -47.90 -39.59
C ALA A 470 -10.56 -47.88 -38.10
N GLU A 471 -11.17 -48.98 -37.67
CA GLU A 471 -11.61 -49.17 -36.29
C GLU A 471 -10.43 -49.26 -35.31
N ALA A 472 -10.65 -48.77 -34.09
CA ALA A 472 -9.66 -48.75 -33.04
C ALA A 472 -9.57 -50.09 -32.30
N ARG A 473 -8.35 -50.61 -32.14
CA ARG A 473 -8.10 -51.82 -31.36
C ARG A 473 -8.50 -51.62 -29.90
N GLY A 474 -9.38 -52.49 -29.39
CA GLY A 474 -9.91 -52.39 -28.03
C GLY A 474 -11.02 -51.35 -27.86
N GLY A 475 -11.49 -50.75 -28.97
CA GLY A 475 -12.56 -49.77 -28.98
C GLY A 475 -13.97 -50.35 -28.88
N PRO A 476 -14.97 -49.48 -28.68
CA PRO A 476 -16.39 -49.85 -28.58
C PRO A 476 -16.94 -50.64 -29.78
N ALA A 477 -16.33 -50.56 -30.97
CA ALA A 477 -16.68 -51.39 -32.13
C ALA A 477 -16.47 -52.91 -31.91
N GLY A 478 -15.78 -53.30 -30.83
CA GLY A 478 -15.78 -54.68 -30.33
C GLY A 478 -14.64 -55.56 -30.86
N ILE A 479 -13.60 -54.95 -31.44
CA ILE A 479 -12.42 -55.67 -31.92
C ILE A 479 -11.55 -56.05 -30.71
N THR A 480 -11.63 -57.32 -30.31
CA THR A 480 -10.88 -57.88 -29.20
C THR A 480 -9.87 -58.91 -29.70
N TRP A 481 -8.61 -58.50 -29.85
CA TRP A 481 -7.50 -59.42 -30.03
C TRP A 481 -6.61 -59.41 -28.78
N THR A 482 -6.26 -60.60 -28.31
CA THR A 482 -5.35 -60.81 -27.18
C THR A 482 -3.94 -61.06 -27.70
N GLU A 483 -3.38 -60.08 -28.40
CA GLU A 483 -1.94 -60.10 -28.68
C GLU A 483 -1.18 -59.76 -27.40
N THR A 484 -0.19 -60.59 -27.07
CA THR A 484 0.63 -60.41 -25.88
C THR A 484 1.93 -59.73 -26.31
N PHE A 485 2.05 -58.43 -26.04
CA PHE A 485 3.30 -57.70 -26.26
C PHE A 485 4.29 -58.06 -25.15
N PRO A 486 5.54 -58.46 -25.45
CA PRO A 486 6.53 -58.75 -24.43
C PRO A 486 6.79 -57.51 -23.55
N GLY A 487 6.32 -57.54 -22.31
CA GLY A 487 6.54 -56.46 -21.34
C GLY A 487 5.52 -55.31 -21.37
N ALA A 488 4.47 -55.38 -22.20
CA ALA A 488 3.41 -54.35 -22.25
C ALA A 488 2.01 -54.98 -22.42
N ARG A 489 0.98 -54.28 -21.93
CA ARG A 489 -0.44 -54.66 -22.11
C ARG A 489 -1.18 -53.46 -22.68
N ILE A 490 -2.00 -53.70 -23.70
CA ILE A 490 -2.88 -52.65 -24.25
C ILE A 490 -3.87 -52.21 -23.17
N HIS A 491 -4.02 -50.90 -23.03
CA HIS A 491 -4.98 -50.30 -22.11
C HIS A 491 -6.41 -50.48 -22.59
N THR A 492 -7.32 -50.69 -21.64
CA THR A 492 -8.75 -50.78 -21.96
C THR A 492 -9.30 -49.42 -22.35
N TYR A 493 -10.33 -49.40 -23.19
CA TYR A 493 -11.05 -48.16 -23.54
C TYR A 493 -11.36 -47.28 -22.32
N ARG A 494 -11.82 -47.88 -21.22
CA ARG A 494 -12.14 -47.13 -20.00
C ARG A 494 -10.92 -46.42 -19.40
N GLN A 495 -9.77 -47.09 -19.33
CA GLN A 495 -8.53 -46.48 -18.83
C GLN A 495 -8.06 -45.31 -19.69
N VAL A 496 -8.25 -45.40 -21.02
CA VAL A 496 -7.92 -44.32 -21.95
C VAL A 496 -8.82 -43.12 -21.72
N ILE A 497 -10.14 -43.34 -21.61
CA ILE A 497 -11.10 -42.27 -21.32
C ILE A 497 -10.85 -41.64 -19.95
N ASP A 498 -10.54 -42.43 -18.92
CA ASP A 498 -10.22 -41.91 -17.59
C ASP A 498 -9.01 -40.96 -17.66
N VAL A 499 -7.93 -41.34 -18.37
CA VAL A 499 -6.75 -40.47 -18.56
C VAL A 499 -7.09 -39.19 -19.32
N LEU A 500 -7.91 -39.27 -20.38
CA LEU A 500 -8.34 -38.08 -21.12
C LEU A 500 -9.12 -37.13 -20.22
N LEU A 501 -10.07 -37.65 -19.44
CA LEU A 501 -10.90 -36.86 -18.52
C LEU A 501 -10.10 -36.27 -17.36
N ASP A 502 -9.17 -37.03 -16.78
CA ASP A 502 -8.29 -36.57 -15.69
C ASP A 502 -7.39 -35.41 -16.12
N ASN A 503 -7.09 -35.30 -17.43
CA ASN A 503 -6.34 -34.19 -18.01
C ASN A 503 -7.23 -33.12 -18.67
N GLY A 504 -8.56 -33.22 -18.51
CA GLY A 504 -9.51 -32.28 -19.10
C GLY A 504 -9.54 -32.29 -20.63
N ALA A 505 -9.00 -33.34 -21.27
CA ALA A 505 -8.84 -33.41 -22.71
C ALA A 505 -10.18 -33.54 -23.45
N ARG A 506 -10.22 -33.04 -24.69
CA ARG A 506 -11.34 -33.16 -25.62
C ARG A 506 -10.91 -33.90 -26.88
N PHE A 507 -11.84 -34.61 -27.51
CA PHE A 507 -11.57 -35.43 -28.69
C PHE A 507 -12.50 -35.10 -29.85
N ILE A 508 -11.90 -34.70 -30.98
CA ILE A 508 -12.59 -34.50 -32.26
C ILE A 508 -12.17 -35.62 -33.21
N GLY A 509 -13.14 -36.38 -33.70
CA GLY A 509 -12.91 -37.43 -34.68
C GLY A 509 -13.09 -36.94 -36.11
N VAL A 510 -12.19 -37.33 -37.00
CA VAL A 510 -12.32 -37.19 -38.46
C VAL A 510 -12.17 -38.57 -39.08
N ASP A 511 -13.30 -39.14 -39.51
CA ASP A 511 -13.41 -40.49 -40.02
C ASP A 511 -13.51 -40.48 -41.55
N SER A 512 -12.64 -41.22 -42.23
CA SER A 512 -12.70 -41.43 -43.68
C SER A 512 -13.20 -42.81 -44.12
N GLY A 513 -13.63 -43.66 -43.17
CA GLY A 513 -14.02 -45.04 -43.40
C GLY A 513 -14.86 -45.65 -42.27
N ASP A 514 -14.27 -46.62 -41.56
CA ASP A 514 -14.95 -47.44 -40.55
C ASP A 514 -14.68 -46.97 -39.09
N ALA A 515 -13.94 -45.86 -38.88
CA ALA A 515 -13.60 -45.36 -37.55
C ALA A 515 -14.81 -44.74 -36.80
N HIS A 516 -15.93 -44.51 -37.50
CA HIS A 516 -17.13 -43.81 -37.01
C HIS A 516 -17.56 -44.21 -35.60
N THR A 517 -17.69 -45.52 -35.35
CA THR A 517 -18.27 -46.03 -34.10
C THR A 517 -17.39 -45.69 -32.90
N ASP A 518 -16.08 -45.84 -33.05
CA ASP A 518 -15.13 -45.59 -31.98
C ASP A 518 -14.98 -44.09 -31.73
N PHE A 519 -14.81 -43.29 -32.79
CA PHE A 519 -14.68 -41.84 -32.66
C PHE A 519 -15.93 -41.18 -32.09
N ARG A 520 -17.12 -41.65 -32.48
CA ARG A 520 -18.39 -41.18 -31.90
C ARG A 520 -18.43 -41.44 -30.39
N ALA A 521 -18.00 -42.61 -29.95
CA ALA A 521 -18.00 -42.96 -28.54
C ALA A 521 -16.99 -42.11 -27.75
N ILE A 522 -15.76 -41.94 -28.27
CA ILE A 522 -14.73 -41.12 -27.62
C ILE A 522 -15.17 -39.66 -27.52
N SER A 523 -15.74 -39.08 -28.59
CA SER A 523 -16.25 -37.70 -28.54
C SER A 523 -17.36 -37.52 -27.52
N ILE A 524 -18.27 -38.50 -27.36
CA ILE A 524 -19.32 -38.42 -26.33
C ILE A 524 -18.72 -38.57 -24.93
N ASP A 525 -17.84 -39.55 -24.72
CA ASP A 525 -17.29 -39.86 -23.40
C ASP A 525 -16.30 -38.79 -22.90
N THR A 526 -15.70 -38.02 -23.81
CA THR A 526 -14.88 -36.84 -23.49
C THR A 526 -15.70 -35.54 -23.41
N GLY A 527 -17.03 -35.59 -23.57
CA GLY A 527 -17.89 -34.42 -23.52
C GLY A 527 -17.75 -33.48 -24.73
N THR A 528 -17.17 -33.94 -25.83
CA THR A 528 -16.97 -33.18 -27.06
C THR A 528 -18.23 -33.21 -27.93
N VAL A 529 -19.32 -32.69 -27.36
CA VAL A 529 -20.66 -32.63 -27.96
C VAL A 529 -21.16 -31.19 -28.02
N ARG A 530 -21.90 -30.84 -29.08
CA ARG A 530 -22.60 -29.56 -29.18
C ARG A 530 -23.69 -29.46 -28.11
N ALA A 531 -24.21 -28.25 -27.88
CA ALA A 531 -25.31 -28.00 -26.94
C ALA A 531 -26.58 -28.85 -27.22
N ASP A 532 -26.78 -29.34 -28.44
CA ASP A 532 -27.89 -30.23 -28.81
C ASP A 532 -27.60 -31.74 -28.57
N GLY A 533 -26.41 -32.07 -28.03
CA GLY A 533 -25.94 -33.43 -27.78
C GLY A 533 -25.29 -34.11 -28.99
N THR A 534 -25.13 -33.43 -30.13
CA THR A 534 -24.47 -33.99 -31.31
C THR A 534 -22.95 -33.99 -31.13
N PRO A 535 -22.25 -35.14 -31.28
CA PRO A 535 -20.79 -35.18 -31.16
C PRO A 535 -20.10 -34.39 -32.28
N LEU A 536 -18.96 -33.78 -31.96
CA LEU A 536 -18.07 -33.17 -32.95
C LEU A 536 -17.27 -34.26 -33.66
N LEU A 537 -17.93 -34.94 -34.59
CA LEU A 537 -17.41 -36.00 -35.45
C LEU A 537 -17.63 -35.62 -36.92
N PHE A 538 -16.59 -35.74 -37.73
CA PHE A 538 -16.61 -35.42 -39.16
C PHE A 538 -16.42 -36.68 -39.98
N GLU A 539 -17.42 -37.04 -40.78
CA GLU A 539 -17.29 -38.09 -41.79
C GLU A 539 -16.87 -37.47 -43.13
N ILE A 540 -15.74 -37.90 -43.65
CA ILE A 540 -15.20 -37.45 -44.93
C ILE A 540 -15.11 -38.63 -45.92
N PRO A 541 -15.20 -38.38 -47.24
CA PRO A 541 -14.86 -39.37 -48.25
C PRO A 541 -13.43 -39.94 -48.09
N SER A 542 -13.25 -41.21 -48.45
CA SER A 542 -11.94 -41.90 -48.52
C SER A 542 -10.92 -41.28 -49.48
N SER A 543 -11.29 -40.23 -50.22
CA SER A 543 -10.36 -39.39 -50.97
C SER A 543 -9.69 -38.31 -50.11
N GLY A 544 -10.01 -38.22 -48.82
CA GLY A 544 -9.57 -37.15 -47.90
C GLY A 544 -10.18 -35.78 -48.22
N THR A 545 -11.03 -35.70 -49.25
CA THR A 545 -11.68 -34.46 -49.69
C THR A 545 -12.86 -34.17 -48.79
N GLY A 546 -12.88 -33.05 -48.08
CA GLY A 546 -13.93 -32.73 -47.10
C GLY A 546 -13.38 -32.10 -45.82
N ILE A 547 -12.06 -32.14 -45.65
CA ILE A 547 -11.37 -31.31 -44.65
C ILE A 547 -11.34 -29.87 -45.14
N ASP A 548 -12.17 -29.03 -44.54
CA ASP A 548 -12.29 -27.60 -44.81
C ASP A 548 -12.47 -26.80 -43.51
N SER A 549 -12.76 -25.51 -43.63
CA SER A 549 -12.89 -24.62 -42.48
C SER A 549 -13.97 -25.03 -41.49
N SER A 550 -14.92 -25.90 -41.84
CA SER A 550 -15.90 -26.42 -40.87
C SER A 550 -15.27 -27.19 -39.71
N ILE A 551 -14.07 -27.74 -39.90
CA ILE A 551 -13.29 -28.38 -38.83
C ILE A 551 -12.59 -27.33 -37.96
N VAL A 552 -12.18 -26.19 -38.53
CA VAL A 552 -11.71 -25.03 -37.75
C VAL A 552 -12.87 -24.50 -36.91
N ASP A 553 -14.04 -24.32 -37.52
CA ASP A 553 -15.27 -23.89 -36.83
C ASP A 553 -15.61 -24.86 -35.70
N ALA A 554 -15.36 -26.17 -35.85
CA ALA A 554 -15.59 -27.16 -34.80
C ALA A 554 -14.64 -27.03 -33.61
N VAL A 555 -13.37 -26.71 -33.87
CA VAL A 555 -12.37 -26.48 -32.81
C VAL A 555 -12.70 -25.16 -32.08
N VAL A 556 -13.16 -24.15 -32.81
CA VAL A 556 -13.65 -22.89 -32.24
C VAL A 556 -14.95 -23.09 -31.46
N ASP A 557 -15.90 -23.88 -31.98
CA ASP A 557 -17.13 -24.27 -31.30
C ASP A 557 -16.82 -25.07 -30.04
N LEU A 558 -15.81 -25.95 -30.06
CA LEU A 558 -15.35 -26.67 -28.87
C LEU A 558 -14.83 -25.70 -27.81
N ALA A 559 -14.12 -24.64 -28.22
CA ALA A 559 -13.64 -23.62 -27.32
C ALA A 559 -14.74 -22.68 -26.79
N HIS A 560 -15.86 -22.52 -27.52
CA HIS A 560 -16.89 -21.51 -27.23
C HIS A 560 -18.27 -22.05 -26.85
N GLN A 561 -18.59 -23.31 -27.13
CA GLN A 561 -19.95 -23.86 -27.01
C GLN A 561 -20.03 -25.15 -26.19
N VAL A 562 -18.90 -25.77 -25.85
CA VAL A 562 -18.91 -26.93 -24.98
C VAL A 562 -18.93 -26.48 -23.54
N LEU A 563 -19.97 -26.92 -22.82
CA LEU A 563 -20.16 -26.60 -21.42
C LEU A 563 -19.00 -27.13 -20.59
N MET A 564 -18.60 -26.36 -19.58
CA MET A 564 -17.52 -26.72 -18.67
C MET A 564 -17.89 -26.42 -17.22
N ASP A 565 -17.35 -27.21 -16.30
CA ASP A 565 -17.47 -26.92 -14.88
C ASP A 565 -16.37 -25.93 -14.51
N VAL A 566 -16.70 -24.84 -13.80
CA VAL A 566 -15.77 -23.75 -13.50
C VAL A 566 -15.55 -23.63 -12.00
N ASP A 567 -14.30 -23.83 -11.58
CA ASP A 567 -13.84 -23.72 -10.20
C ASP A 567 -12.76 -22.62 -10.05
N THR A 568 -12.33 -22.38 -8.80
CA THR A 568 -11.21 -21.49 -8.51
C THR A 568 -10.12 -22.19 -7.71
N PHE A 569 -8.89 -21.72 -7.88
CA PHE A 569 -7.81 -22.03 -6.96
C PHE A 569 -6.94 -20.80 -6.73
N ARG A 570 -6.11 -20.87 -5.69
CA ARG A 570 -5.24 -19.77 -5.26
C ARG A 570 -3.80 -20.12 -5.59
N GLU A 571 -3.09 -19.16 -6.13
CA GLU A 571 -1.68 -19.28 -6.46
C GLU A 571 -0.90 -18.21 -5.70
N GLU A 572 0.18 -18.62 -5.05
CA GLU A 572 1.08 -17.72 -4.35
C GLU A 572 1.99 -17.02 -5.36
N ARG A 573 2.25 -15.72 -5.17
CA ARG A 573 3.36 -15.03 -5.81
C ARG A 573 4.40 -14.69 -4.75
N PRO A 574 5.27 -15.65 -4.39
CA PRO A 574 6.15 -15.49 -3.24
C PRO A 574 7.12 -14.33 -3.45
N VAL A 575 7.23 -13.47 -2.44
CA VAL A 575 8.37 -12.55 -2.32
C VAL A 575 9.50 -13.35 -1.69
N ILE A 576 10.70 -13.32 -2.28
CA ILE A 576 11.80 -14.17 -1.82
C ILE A 576 12.19 -13.77 -0.38
N GLY A 577 11.87 -14.63 0.60
CA GLY A 577 12.39 -14.55 1.96
C GLY A 577 11.42 -14.10 3.04
N ASP A 578 10.15 -13.82 2.73
CA ASP A 578 9.12 -13.46 3.73
C ASP A 578 8.64 -14.67 4.56
N GLY A 579 8.64 -15.87 3.97
CA GLY A 579 8.15 -17.09 4.63
C GLY A 579 6.63 -17.12 4.83
N ILE A 580 5.89 -16.22 4.17
CA ILE A 580 4.45 -16.02 4.34
C ILE A 580 3.69 -16.50 3.09
N ASP A 581 2.80 -17.47 3.27
CA ASP A 581 1.88 -17.88 2.21
C ASP A 581 0.75 -16.84 2.05
N ALA A 582 0.89 -15.97 1.05
CA ALA A 582 -0.09 -14.92 0.75
C ALA A 582 -1.50 -15.47 0.42
N THR A 583 -1.62 -16.74 0.03
CA THR A 583 -2.95 -17.33 -0.24
C THR A 583 -3.76 -17.59 1.03
N ALA A 584 -3.12 -17.60 2.20
CA ALA A 584 -3.76 -17.81 3.49
C ALA A 584 -4.64 -16.63 3.93
N PHE A 585 -4.38 -15.42 3.43
CA PHE A 585 -5.26 -14.26 3.64
C PHE A 585 -6.63 -14.44 2.99
N ILE A 586 -6.69 -15.18 1.87
CA ILE A 586 -7.94 -15.52 1.18
C ILE A 586 -8.57 -16.72 1.90
N ARG A 587 -9.72 -16.56 2.54
CA ARG A 587 -10.38 -17.63 3.32
C ARG A 587 -11.28 -18.49 2.45
N SER A 588 -12.13 -17.87 1.65
CA SER A 588 -13.05 -18.55 0.74
C SER A 588 -13.19 -17.80 -0.57
N VAL A 589 -13.50 -18.54 -1.63
CA VAL A 589 -13.89 -18.02 -2.94
C VAL A 589 -15.12 -18.83 -3.33
N VAL A 590 -16.30 -18.20 -3.38
CA VAL A 590 -17.58 -18.90 -3.49
C VAL A 590 -18.34 -18.40 -4.73
N PRO A 591 -18.87 -19.30 -5.57
CA PRO A 591 -19.78 -18.93 -6.67
C PRO A 591 -21.01 -18.16 -6.17
N VAL A 592 -21.28 -16.97 -6.71
CA VAL A 592 -22.45 -16.17 -6.31
C VAL A 592 -23.44 -15.97 -7.45
N SER A 593 -22.99 -15.39 -8.56
CA SER A 593 -23.87 -15.04 -9.68
C SER A 593 -23.14 -15.07 -11.02
N TRP A 594 -23.86 -14.86 -12.10
CA TRP A 594 -23.31 -14.82 -13.46
C TRP A 594 -24.10 -13.86 -14.36
N ALA A 595 -23.42 -13.34 -15.37
CA ALA A 595 -24.00 -12.48 -16.39
C ALA A 595 -23.63 -12.94 -17.81
N GLY A 596 -24.58 -12.80 -18.74
CA GLY A 596 -24.43 -13.36 -20.09
C GLY A 596 -24.52 -14.90 -20.12
N GLY A 597 -24.24 -15.48 -21.30
CA GLY A 597 -24.18 -16.93 -21.56
C GLY A 597 -25.19 -17.80 -20.79
N GLY A 598 -24.74 -18.97 -20.32
CA GLY A 598 -25.57 -19.90 -19.54
C GLY A 598 -24.74 -20.71 -18.53
N VAL A 599 -25.39 -21.12 -17.45
CA VAL A 599 -24.87 -21.98 -16.37
C VAL A 599 -25.98 -22.97 -16.01
N GLU A 600 -25.66 -24.26 -15.89
CA GLU A 600 -26.66 -25.31 -15.58
C GLU A 600 -26.93 -25.45 -14.07
N GLY A 601 -25.96 -25.16 -13.23
CA GLY A 601 -26.09 -25.14 -11.77
C GLY A 601 -24.84 -24.60 -11.07
N GLN A 602 -24.86 -24.55 -9.74
CA GLN A 602 -23.69 -24.22 -8.92
C GLN A 602 -23.76 -24.90 -7.56
N ASP A 603 -22.61 -25.05 -6.90
CA ASP A 603 -22.50 -25.35 -5.47
C ASP A 603 -21.58 -24.33 -4.77
N GLU A 604 -21.12 -24.64 -3.56
CA GLU A 604 -20.27 -23.75 -2.75
C GLU A 604 -18.86 -23.54 -3.32
N THR A 605 -18.47 -24.28 -4.37
CA THR A 605 -17.11 -24.28 -4.93
C THR A 605 -17.07 -24.12 -6.44
N THR A 606 -18.11 -24.59 -7.15
CA THR A 606 -18.06 -24.81 -8.59
C THR A 606 -19.35 -24.35 -9.27
N PHE A 607 -19.22 -23.66 -10.41
CA PHE A 607 -20.31 -23.49 -11.38
C PHE A 607 -20.33 -24.67 -12.33
N TYR A 608 -21.47 -25.33 -12.51
CA TYR A 608 -21.62 -26.49 -13.39
C TYR A 608 -22.19 -26.10 -14.75
N GLY A 609 -21.65 -26.71 -15.81
CA GLY A 609 -22.16 -26.55 -17.17
C GLY A 609 -22.17 -25.09 -17.64
N VAL A 610 -21.07 -24.38 -17.44
CA VAL A 610 -20.87 -23.00 -17.87
C VAL A 610 -20.59 -22.95 -19.37
N LEU A 611 -21.32 -22.09 -20.07
CA LEU A 611 -21.03 -21.76 -21.46
C LEU A 611 -19.79 -20.84 -21.52
N PRO A 612 -18.74 -21.18 -22.29
CA PRO A 612 -17.56 -20.34 -22.39
C PRO A 612 -17.89 -18.91 -22.83
N GLY A 613 -17.31 -17.92 -22.16
CA GLY A 613 -17.60 -16.50 -22.37
C GLY A 613 -18.72 -15.93 -21.50
N THR A 614 -19.36 -16.73 -20.64
CA THR A 614 -20.14 -16.23 -19.50
C THR A 614 -19.23 -15.46 -18.53
N LEU A 615 -19.71 -14.34 -17.99
CA LEU A 615 -19.04 -13.63 -16.91
C LEU A 615 -19.51 -14.21 -15.57
N LEU A 616 -18.58 -14.66 -14.74
CA LEU A 616 -18.85 -15.34 -13.47
C LEU A 616 -18.43 -14.45 -12.30
N THR A 617 -19.30 -14.33 -11.30
CA THR A 617 -19.04 -13.55 -10.09
C THR A 617 -18.80 -14.49 -8.91
N PHE A 618 -17.66 -14.32 -8.25
CA PHE A 618 -17.30 -15.01 -7.02
C PHE A 618 -17.21 -14.03 -5.87
N GLU A 619 -17.75 -14.39 -4.71
CA GLU A 619 -17.50 -13.68 -3.45
C GLU A 619 -16.24 -14.24 -2.82
N VAL A 620 -15.32 -13.34 -2.49
CA VAL A 620 -14.04 -13.63 -1.88
C VAL A 620 -14.04 -13.08 -0.46
N THR A 621 -13.68 -13.93 0.49
CA THR A 621 -13.54 -13.57 1.89
C THR A 621 -12.06 -13.44 2.22
N PHE A 622 -11.66 -12.29 2.73
CA PHE A 622 -10.30 -12.00 3.17
C PHE A 622 -10.26 -11.86 4.69
N LEU A 623 -9.18 -12.34 5.33
CA LEU A 623 -8.94 -12.15 6.77
C LEU A 623 -7.46 -12.34 7.09
N ASN A 624 -6.86 -11.38 7.78
CA ASN A 624 -5.56 -11.52 8.40
C ASN A 624 -5.71 -11.86 9.90
N ASP A 625 -5.36 -13.08 10.30
CA ASP A 625 -5.32 -13.51 11.71
C ASP A 625 -3.94 -14.01 12.14
N PHE A 626 -2.93 -13.84 11.29
CA PHE A 626 -1.64 -14.54 11.41
C PHE A 626 -0.42 -13.69 11.12
N VAL A 627 -0.54 -12.64 10.30
CA VAL A 627 0.55 -11.68 10.06
C VAL A 627 0.36 -10.50 10.99
N PRO A 628 1.26 -10.29 11.98
CA PRO A 628 1.23 -9.11 12.81
C PRO A 628 1.55 -7.86 12.00
N GLU A 629 0.95 -6.75 12.41
CA GLU A 629 1.33 -5.42 11.97
C GLU A 629 2.78 -5.17 12.46
N GLY A 630 3.60 -4.55 11.60
CA GLY A 630 5.02 -4.26 11.87
C GLY A 630 5.25 -2.76 11.94
N GLU A 631 6.49 -2.32 12.19
CA GLU A 631 6.81 -0.87 12.19
C GLU A 631 6.35 -0.17 10.92
N ARG A 632 6.53 -0.82 9.76
CA ARG A 632 6.07 -0.34 8.47
C ARG A 632 4.99 -1.26 7.88
N PRO A 633 4.12 -0.73 7.01
CA PRO A 633 3.15 -1.52 6.26
C PRO A 633 3.82 -2.62 5.42
N GLN A 634 3.14 -3.75 5.28
CA GLN A 634 3.64 -4.94 4.59
C GLN A 634 2.71 -5.33 3.44
N ALA A 635 3.29 -5.58 2.26
CA ALA A 635 2.55 -6.01 1.07
C ALA A 635 2.77 -7.48 0.72
N PHE A 636 1.67 -8.20 0.46
CA PHE A 636 1.66 -9.59 0.03
C PHE A 636 0.89 -9.72 -1.29
N ARG A 637 1.37 -10.57 -2.20
CA ARG A 637 0.74 -10.78 -3.51
C ARG A 637 0.24 -12.21 -3.66
N ALA A 638 -1.04 -12.34 -3.94
CA ALA A 638 -1.69 -13.61 -4.27
C ALA A 638 -2.41 -13.51 -5.61
N LYS A 639 -2.76 -14.66 -6.19
CA LYS A 639 -3.57 -14.72 -7.40
C LYS A 639 -4.75 -15.66 -7.20
N ILE A 640 -5.92 -15.22 -7.65
CA ILE A 640 -7.11 -16.07 -7.77
C ILE A 640 -7.24 -16.45 -9.24
N VAL A 641 -7.22 -17.76 -9.51
CA VAL A 641 -7.27 -18.30 -10.88
C VAL A 641 -8.56 -19.08 -11.05
N VAL A 642 -9.29 -18.78 -12.12
CA VAL A 642 -10.50 -19.49 -12.52
C VAL A 642 -10.16 -20.55 -13.55
N ARG A 643 -10.65 -21.78 -13.35
CA ARG A 643 -10.38 -22.91 -14.24
C ARG A 643 -11.63 -23.58 -14.77
N GLY A 644 -11.58 -24.02 -16.02
CA GLY A 644 -12.53 -24.92 -16.65
C GLY A 644 -12.12 -26.39 -16.50
N ASN A 645 -13.07 -27.22 -16.09
CA ASN A 645 -12.97 -28.65 -15.84
C ASN A 645 -11.76 -29.02 -14.95
N GLY A 646 -11.41 -28.16 -14.00
CA GLY A 646 -10.29 -28.34 -13.08
C GLY A 646 -8.88 -28.17 -13.68
N VAL A 647 -8.75 -27.89 -14.99
CA VAL A 647 -7.45 -27.89 -15.68
C VAL A 647 -7.20 -26.61 -16.48
N ALA A 648 -8.15 -26.17 -17.31
CA ALA A 648 -7.93 -25.08 -18.26
C ALA A 648 -8.02 -23.71 -17.56
N ARG A 649 -6.98 -22.89 -17.57
CA ARG A 649 -7.03 -21.53 -17.01
C ARG A 649 -7.89 -20.65 -17.92
N LEU A 650 -8.91 -20.01 -17.35
CA LEU A 650 -9.87 -19.18 -18.10
C LEU A 650 -9.63 -17.70 -17.88
N ASP A 651 -9.39 -17.32 -16.63
CA ASP A 651 -9.12 -15.95 -16.22
C ASP A 651 -8.41 -15.94 -14.86
N GLU A 652 -7.80 -14.82 -14.51
CA GLU A 652 -7.08 -14.67 -13.25
C GLU A 652 -7.13 -13.23 -12.76
N ARG A 653 -7.03 -13.07 -11.43
CA ARG A 653 -6.94 -11.77 -10.78
C ARG A 653 -5.78 -11.77 -9.80
N ASP A 654 -4.82 -10.88 -10.03
CA ASP A 654 -3.81 -10.55 -9.02
C ASP A 654 -4.49 -9.75 -7.89
N VAL A 655 -4.18 -10.13 -6.65
CA VAL A 655 -4.68 -9.54 -5.42
C VAL A 655 -3.47 -9.04 -4.64
N LEU A 656 -3.43 -7.73 -4.38
CA LEU A 656 -2.52 -7.12 -3.43
C LEU A 656 -3.18 -7.10 -2.05
N ILE A 657 -2.48 -7.60 -1.04
CA ILE A 657 -2.91 -7.59 0.34
C ILE A 657 -1.96 -6.70 1.12
N ILE A 658 -2.49 -5.68 1.77
CA ILE A 658 -1.72 -4.74 2.59
C ILE A 658 -2.05 -5.03 4.06
N VAL A 659 -1.03 -5.30 4.85
CA VAL A 659 -1.13 -5.31 6.31
C VAL A 659 -0.59 -3.97 6.80
N PRO A 660 -1.39 -3.17 7.53
CA PRO A 660 -0.96 -1.85 7.99
C PRO A 660 0.19 -1.93 9.01
N GLY A 661 0.84 -0.80 9.25
CA GLY A 661 1.83 -0.65 10.32
C GLY A 661 1.20 -0.65 11.73
N ASP A 662 2.01 -0.95 12.75
CA ASP A 662 1.72 -0.81 14.17
C ASP A 662 2.52 0.36 14.75
N ARG A 663 1.83 1.48 14.94
CA ARG A 663 2.36 2.74 15.45
C ARG A 663 2.81 2.67 16.91
N SER A 664 2.32 1.70 17.69
CA SER A 664 2.76 1.54 19.09
C SER A 664 4.21 1.04 19.22
N ILE A 665 4.82 0.64 18.11
CA ILE A 665 6.22 0.18 18.06
C ILE A 665 7.21 1.35 17.91
N VAL A 666 6.77 2.48 17.33
CA VAL A 666 7.62 3.66 17.09
C VAL A 666 7.78 4.53 18.34
N ILE A 667 6.72 4.66 19.16
CA ILE A 667 6.66 5.49 20.37
C ILE A 667 7.35 4.83 21.60
N GLY A 668 8.35 3.97 21.39
CA GLY A 668 8.95 3.05 22.38
C GLY A 668 10.18 3.55 23.13
#